data_AF-A0A2N6SDY7-F1
#
_entry.id   AF-A0A2N6SDY7-F1
#
_cell.length_a   1.000
_cell.length_b   1.000
_cell.length_c   1.000
_cell.angle_alpha   90.00
_cell.angle_beta   90.00
_cell.angle_gamma   90.00
#
_symmetry.space_group_name_H-M   'P 1'
#
loop_
_entity.id
_entity.type
_entity.pdbx_description
1 polymer ?
#
loop_
_entity_poly.entity_id
_entity_poly.type
_entity_poly.pdbx_seq_one_letter_code
_entity_poly.pdbx_strand_id
1 'polypeptide(L)'
;MKKITTTVILGGALVGSAVMAQEAHAAETETPKNDSNLVVKTEVGKTTEADVAKEKQKADEAKKSLELEKKEADKKVELAKKDSEKVNKLEKDAEEGSNVTDKVIDEKADEIKKLESNKDNVATEINKSKSEVDTAKKDTQDKEKVAKEKEENSSSIDKNLKSKQSEEASLLAKLKEDKNKLNTLTESLNKIEKDKEKSEKALEEAQAALNKAKEEEAENLNKIKQLEAKRDEQQAVLNNKQKQLENAKAEKVKIEDEIKKNEAIFGVKGILTEIKFDQEFVDALKTYQKASFEEQQKTIGSVVAKEKEAVKKYPILDTDSIDYSNSEKVDVNNLSEKDQILLTQYFNYLNNQVRKQFGLAPAKTNLNVLKFAQDIAKYTKESGFKEPDHDNRSINKSAFENGIDKTDRGTVYNRFESLDAKSIDKDDSQSNMVARKFLFDSIYQSVQRFYHEGRANNHYYHAKHLMNTEDQTFGTYFVLTPSDSKYYNWLRLGVVSVPPRYGVTGYDDNGNPIYEKFDKLWGAKSEKTLPLLEVKDTTELKANLEKAKSEITRIENEKAAEEKELAKREDELKQEQNKPSKLNTATQTFNSAKEANDNNESVLNSTKAEINKVNAEIANDNSQAKQVKNDIIKLLSDLAKANSELQEAKSKLDSAKKNEEKLKSELESLETELTSLNNKILNSTEEKERLEYIKNNHALILKELEKARKDLEVSSKNAKDALEALKSLEKDAQEKYNKYLQIKRQYDMENYTWGVTKNPPVVDLPKLSAEDLEKILTNNTKTPDAISNVKRERFAKTSKFKGKAIVKTINKKKKVLPNTGSTSTSTTGVAVLLAAVAIAARKRRTKR
;
A
#
# COMPACT_ATOMS: atom_id res chain seq x y z
N MET A 1 1.43 132.27 -70.82
CA MET A 1 2.61 133.15 -71.02
C MET A 1 3.86 132.27 -71.16
N LYS A 2 4.93 132.73 -71.82
CA LYS A 2 6.11 131.89 -72.10
C LYS A 2 6.85 131.54 -70.79
N LYS A 3 7.14 130.26 -70.54
CA LYS A 3 8.03 129.84 -69.45
C LYS A 3 9.46 130.29 -69.80
N ILE A 4 10.00 131.24 -69.04
CA ILE A 4 11.43 131.57 -69.05
C ILE A 4 12.08 130.75 -67.95
N THR A 5 12.74 129.66 -68.31
CA THR A 5 13.55 128.86 -67.38
C THR A 5 15.01 129.15 -67.68
N THR A 6 15.57 130.15 -67.00
CA THR A 6 16.96 130.59 -67.17
C THR A 6 17.91 129.62 -66.49
N THR A 7 18.42 128.64 -67.23
CA THR A 7 19.40 127.67 -66.71
C THR A 7 20.77 128.33 -66.49
N VAL A 8 21.04 128.81 -65.28
CA VAL A 8 22.35 129.35 -64.89
C VAL A 8 23.31 128.20 -64.59
N ILE A 9 24.11 127.80 -65.60
CA ILE A 9 25.17 126.80 -65.43
C ILE A 9 26.45 127.50 -64.95
N LEU A 10 26.63 127.60 -63.63
CA LEU A 10 27.89 128.02 -63.01
C LEU A 10 28.73 126.80 -62.63
N GLY A 11 29.47 126.28 -63.61
CA GLY A 11 30.51 125.26 -63.43
C GLY A 11 31.88 125.83 -63.79
N GLY A 12 32.84 125.75 -62.86
CA GLY A 12 34.20 126.21 -63.10
C GLY A 12 35.06 126.15 -61.83
N ALA A 13 35.90 125.12 -61.71
CA ALA A 13 36.97 125.10 -60.71
C ALA A 13 38.16 125.91 -61.24
N LEU A 14 38.56 126.96 -60.51
CA LEU A 14 39.68 127.81 -60.91
C LEU A 14 41.02 127.06 -60.78
N VAL A 15 41.70 126.86 -61.91
CA VAL A 15 43.09 126.37 -61.93
C VAL A 15 44.02 127.54 -61.53
N GLY A 16 44.35 127.61 -60.24
CA GLY A 16 45.19 128.67 -59.66
C GLY A 16 46.68 128.36 -59.78
N SER A 17 47.31 128.74 -60.89
CA SER A 17 48.74 128.52 -61.16
C SER A 17 49.66 129.29 -60.18
N ALA A 18 50.37 128.58 -59.31
CA ALA A 18 51.39 129.17 -58.43
C ALA A 18 52.73 129.44 -59.17
N VAL A 19 52.72 130.34 -60.17
CA VAL A 19 53.91 130.71 -60.98
C VAL A 19 54.35 132.15 -60.67
N MET A 20 54.38 132.51 -59.39
CA MET A 20 55.04 133.73 -58.89
C MET A 20 55.45 133.54 -57.42
N ALA A 21 56.68 133.06 -57.15
CA ALA A 21 57.53 133.44 -56.02
C ALA A 21 58.67 132.43 -55.79
N GLN A 22 59.82 132.63 -56.45
CA GLN A 22 61.12 132.45 -55.81
C GLN A 22 62.21 133.16 -56.61
N GLU A 23 62.77 134.20 -56.02
CA GLU A 23 64.13 134.66 -56.33
C GLU A 23 65.09 133.99 -55.33
N ALA A 24 66.28 133.63 -55.80
CA ALA A 24 67.36 133.15 -54.96
C ALA A 24 68.69 133.75 -55.45
N HIS A 25 69.13 134.78 -54.73
CA HIS A 25 70.49 135.31 -54.58
C HIS A 25 71.50 135.20 -55.74
N ALA A 26 71.98 136.36 -56.17
CA ALA A 26 73.35 136.46 -56.66
C ALA A 26 74.36 136.15 -55.54
N ALA A 27 75.52 135.59 -55.90
CA ALA A 27 76.68 135.47 -55.05
C ALA A 27 77.84 136.26 -55.66
N GLU A 28 78.30 137.25 -54.89
CA GLU A 28 79.59 137.95 -54.86
C GLU A 28 80.55 137.89 -56.07
N THR A 29 80.95 139.10 -56.50
CA THR A 29 82.34 139.55 -56.75
C THR A 29 83.46 138.51 -56.60
N GLU A 30 84.47 138.47 -57.49
CA GLU A 30 85.54 139.48 -57.46
C GLU A 30 85.85 140.22 -58.79
N THR A 31 86.10 141.52 -58.63
CA THR A 31 86.78 142.41 -59.57
C THR A 31 88.17 142.78 -58.99
N PRO A 32 89.01 143.62 -59.62
CA PRO A 32 89.69 143.41 -60.90
C PRO A 32 91.23 143.63 -60.76
N LYS A 33 91.99 143.48 -61.86
CA LYS A 33 93.24 144.21 -62.20
C LYS A 33 93.49 143.99 -63.70
N ASN A 34 93.46 144.94 -64.63
CA ASN A 34 93.94 146.34 -64.67
C ASN A 34 95.47 146.45 -64.68
N ASP A 35 96.10 146.35 -65.87
CA ASP A 35 97.26 147.16 -66.29
C ASP A 35 97.59 147.02 -67.80
N SER A 36 98.03 148.11 -68.43
CA SER A 36 98.64 148.26 -69.79
C SER A 36 97.86 147.97 -71.12
N ASN A 37 97.92 148.97 -72.03
CA ASN A 37 98.14 148.88 -73.50
C ASN A 37 97.32 147.96 -74.46
N LEU A 38 96.03 148.20 -74.75
CA LEU A 38 95.01 148.85 -73.95
C LEU A 38 94.34 147.74 -73.15
N VAL A 39 94.23 147.92 -71.84
CA VAL A 39 93.53 146.95 -70.99
C VAL A 39 92.05 146.84 -71.36
N VAL A 40 91.45 145.73 -70.95
CA VAL A 40 90.00 145.45 -70.87
C VAL A 40 89.16 146.73 -70.78
N LYS A 41 88.20 146.87 -71.70
CA LYS A 41 87.24 147.99 -71.72
C LYS A 41 85.85 147.50 -71.34
N THR A 42 85.45 147.78 -70.10
CA THR A 42 84.06 147.69 -69.65
C THR A 42 83.41 149.06 -69.80
N GLU A 43 82.24 149.12 -70.45
CA GLU A 43 81.47 150.36 -70.65
C GLU A 43 80.07 150.14 -70.06
N VAL A 44 79.75 150.88 -68.99
CA VAL A 44 78.58 150.60 -68.14
C VAL A 44 77.31 151.19 -68.75
N GLY A 45 76.25 150.38 -68.82
CA GLY A 45 74.95 150.77 -69.37
C GLY A 45 74.15 151.77 -68.53
N LYS A 46 72.92 152.07 -68.97
CA LYS A 46 72.08 153.13 -68.38
C LYS A 46 71.03 152.62 -67.41
N THR A 47 70.66 151.35 -67.49
CA THR A 47 69.65 150.74 -66.62
C THR A 47 70.25 150.49 -65.23
N THR A 48 69.57 150.87 -64.15
CA THR A 48 70.10 150.74 -62.78
C THR A 48 69.36 149.70 -61.93
N GLU A 49 70.03 149.18 -60.89
CA GLU A 49 69.45 148.21 -59.95
C GLU A 49 68.22 148.78 -59.21
N ALA A 50 68.18 150.10 -58.99
CA ALA A 50 67.04 150.79 -58.43
C ALA A 50 65.80 150.76 -59.34
N ASP A 51 65.97 150.76 -60.66
CA ASP A 51 64.87 150.64 -61.63
C ASP A 51 64.28 149.22 -61.62
N VAL A 52 65.16 148.20 -61.50
CA VAL A 52 64.76 146.80 -61.33
C VAL A 52 63.93 146.60 -60.05
N ALA A 53 64.40 147.13 -58.92
CA ALA A 53 63.69 147.07 -57.65
C ALA A 53 62.32 147.80 -57.69
N LYS A 54 62.24 148.92 -58.40
CA LYS A 54 61.03 149.75 -58.54
C LYS A 54 59.95 149.07 -59.38
N GLU A 55 60.29 148.39 -60.47
CA GLU A 55 59.29 147.58 -61.21
C GLU A 55 58.91 146.30 -60.46
N LYS A 56 59.82 145.71 -59.67
CA LYS A 56 59.48 144.58 -58.78
C LYS A 56 58.42 144.97 -57.75
N GLN A 57 58.58 146.10 -57.06
CA GLN A 57 57.61 146.58 -56.08
C GLN A 57 56.19 146.69 -56.69
N LYS A 58 56.07 147.26 -57.90
CA LYS A 58 54.77 147.36 -58.61
C LYS A 58 54.15 146.00 -58.92
N ALA A 59 54.97 144.99 -59.22
CA ALA A 59 54.49 143.63 -59.48
C ALA A 59 53.99 142.95 -58.19
N ASP A 60 54.72 143.09 -57.08
CA ASP A 60 54.31 142.56 -55.77
C ASP A 60 53.03 143.26 -55.23
N GLU A 61 52.89 144.58 -55.42
CA GLU A 61 51.68 145.33 -55.08
C GLU A 61 50.45 144.88 -55.89
N ALA A 62 50.61 144.67 -57.20
CA ALA A 62 49.53 144.18 -58.07
C ALA A 62 49.13 142.74 -57.70
N LYS A 63 50.10 141.87 -57.44
CA LYS A 63 49.89 140.48 -56.99
C LYS A 63 49.12 140.43 -55.66
N LYS A 64 49.47 141.27 -54.69
CA LYS A 64 48.78 141.38 -53.40
C LYS A 64 47.33 141.84 -53.54
N SER A 65 47.05 142.70 -54.52
CA SER A 65 45.70 143.18 -54.83
C SER A 65 44.84 142.08 -55.46
N LEU A 66 45.40 141.31 -56.39
CA LEU A 66 44.76 140.13 -57.00
C LEU A 66 44.37 139.07 -55.95
N GLU A 67 45.23 138.78 -54.98
CA GLU A 67 44.98 137.75 -53.96
C GLU A 67 43.88 138.14 -52.94
N LEU A 68 43.63 139.45 -52.75
CA LEU A 68 42.52 139.93 -51.92
C LEU A 68 41.18 139.77 -52.64
N GLU A 69 41.05 140.25 -53.88
CA GLU A 69 39.77 140.18 -54.61
C GLU A 69 39.34 138.72 -54.88
N LYS A 70 40.30 137.78 -55.03
CA LYS A 70 40.03 136.35 -55.21
C LYS A 70 39.20 135.77 -54.05
N LYS A 71 39.57 136.12 -52.80
CA LYS A 71 38.85 135.70 -51.58
C LYS A 71 37.49 136.38 -51.42
N GLU A 72 37.25 137.50 -52.11
CA GLU A 72 35.99 138.23 -52.10
C GLU A 72 35.02 137.75 -53.20
N ALA A 73 35.55 137.27 -54.32
CA ALA A 73 34.78 136.61 -55.37
C ALA A 73 34.20 135.26 -54.91
N ASP A 74 35.00 134.39 -54.28
CA ASP A 74 34.58 133.05 -53.85
C ASP A 74 33.35 133.07 -52.92
N LYS A 75 33.32 133.99 -51.94
CA LYS A 75 32.18 134.19 -51.02
C LYS A 75 30.87 134.49 -51.77
N LYS A 76 30.94 135.31 -52.82
CA LYS A 76 29.77 135.75 -53.60
C LYS A 76 29.18 134.58 -54.40
N VAL A 77 30.03 133.66 -54.87
CA VAL A 77 29.62 132.43 -55.58
C VAL A 77 28.93 131.44 -54.63
N GLU A 78 29.43 131.26 -53.41
CA GLU A 78 28.81 130.33 -52.44
C GLU A 78 27.40 130.76 -52.03
N LEU A 79 27.19 132.07 -51.80
CA LEU A 79 25.89 132.63 -51.40
C LEU A 79 24.78 132.29 -52.40
N ALA A 80 25.02 132.55 -53.69
CA ALA A 80 24.06 132.29 -54.77
C ALA A 80 23.65 130.81 -54.89
N LYS A 81 24.51 129.88 -54.46
CA LYS A 81 24.23 128.45 -54.47
C LYS A 81 23.15 128.09 -53.44
N LYS A 82 23.24 128.69 -52.24
CA LYS A 82 22.33 128.45 -51.11
C LYS A 82 20.93 129.03 -51.35
N ASP A 83 20.84 130.18 -52.00
CA ASP A 83 19.55 130.80 -52.35
C ASP A 83 18.75 129.93 -53.33
N SER A 84 19.45 129.26 -54.26
CA SER A 84 18.85 128.36 -55.26
C SER A 84 18.17 127.13 -54.64
N GLU A 85 18.80 126.50 -53.65
CA GLU A 85 18.23 125.35 -52.94
C GLU A 85 16.95 125.72 -52.17
N LYS A 86 16.87 126.94 -51.62
CA LYS A 86 15.68 127.44 -50.92
C LYS A 86 14.48 127.62 -51.85
N VAL A 87 14.70 128.12 -53.08
CA VAL A 87 13.64 128.30 -54.09
C VAL A 87 13.03 126.95 -54.46
N ASN A 88 13.84 125.94 -54.77
CA ASN A 88 13.39 124.62 -55.21
C ASN A 88 12.45 123.92 -54.20
N LYS A 89 12.65 124.11 -52.89
CA LYS A 89 11.78 123.51 -51.87
C LYS A 89 10.41 124.20 -51.83
N LEU A 90 10.40 125.53 -51.76
CA LEU A 90 9.17 126.33 -51.67
C LEU A 90 8.29 126.21 -52.94
N GLU A 91 8.91 125.96 -54.11
CA GLU A 91 8.19 125.68 -55.35
C GLU A 91 7.31 124.42 -55.26
N LYS A 92 7.81 123.35 -54.62
CA LYS A 92 7.10 122.07 -54.51
C LYS A 92 5.92 122.16 -53.53
N ASP A 93 6.13 122.79 -52.38
CA ASP A 93 5.08 122.99 -51.37
C ASP A 93 3.94 123.90 -51.90
N ALA A 94 4.27 124.86 -52.78
CA ALA A 94 3.28 125.69 -53.49
C ALA A 94 2.50 124.94 -54.58
N GLU A 95 3.12 123.96 -55.26
CA GLU A 95 2.46 123.14 -56.28
C GLU A 95 1.51 122.10 -55.66
N GLU A 96 1.90 121.47 -54.53
CA GLU A 96 1.04 120.55 -53.79
C GLU A 96 -0.16 121.27 -53.15
N GLY A 97 0.06 122.40 -52.47
CA GLY A 97 -1.00 123.19 -51.84
C GLY A 97 -2.04 123.78 -52.79
N SER A 98 -1.75 123.86 -54.10
CA SER A 98 -2.72 124.29 -55.11
C SER A 98 -3.81 123.25 -55.41
N ASN A 99 -3.70 122.02 -54.90
CA ASN A 99 -4.62 120.91 -55.15
C ASN A 99 -5.38 120.42 -53.91
N VAL A 100 -5.07 120.93 -52.71
CA VAL A 100 -5.70 120.49 -51.45
C VAL A 100 -7.02 121.24 -51.22
N THR A 101 -8.09 120.49 -50.97
CA THR A 101 -9.44 121.03 -50.66
C THR A 101 -10.03 120.32 -49.45
N ASP A 102 -10.99 120.94 -48.76
CA ASP A 102 -11.61 120.39 -47.54
C ASP A 102 -12.17 118.98 -47.74
N LYS A 103 -12.77 118.71 -48.90
CA LYS A 103 -13.28 117.37 -49.28
C LYS A 103 -12.23 116.26 -49.18
N VAL A 104 -10.96 116.54 -49.45
CA VAL A 104 -9.86 115.56 -49.35
C VAL A 104 -9.47 115.29 -47.89
N ILE A 105 -9.67 116.27 -47.01
CA ILE A 105 -9.41 116.17 -45.56
C ILE A 105 -10.60 115.47 -44.87
N ASP A 106 -11.83 115.74 -45.29
CA ASP A 106 -13.05 115.08 -44.83
C ASP A 106 -13.09 113.59 -45.23
N GLU A 107 -12.72 113.26 -46.48
CA GLU A 107 -12.61 111.86 -46.95
C GLU A 107 -11.63 111.04 -46.08
N LYS A 108 -10.57 111.66 -45.57
CA LYS A 108 -9.64 111.04 -44.60
C LYS A 108 -10.23 110.95 -43.20
N ALA A 109 -11.05 111.91 -42.77
CA ALA A 109 -11.73 111.86 -41.48
C ALA A 109 -12.74 110.69 -41.38
N ASP A 110 -13.50 110.44 -42.45
CA ASP A 110 -14.47 109.33 -42.48
C ASP A 110 -13.82 107.96 -42.72
N GLU A 111 -12.65 107.90 -43.37
CA GLU A 111 -11.81 106.68 -43.42
C GLU A 111 -11.39 106.24 -42.00
N ILE A 112 -10.96 107.18 -41.15
CA ILE A 112 -10.55 106.90 -39.76
C ILE A 112 -11.71 106.33 -38.92
N LYS A 113 -12.86 107.02 -38.88
CA LYS A 113 -14.05 106.57 -38.10
C LYS A 113 -14.49 105.16 -38.48
N LYS A 114 -14.38 104.80 -39.77
CA LYS A 114 -14.76 103.48 -40.27
C LYS A 114 -13.79 102.38 -39.83
N LEU A 115 -12.51 102.70 -39.68
CA LEU A 115 -11.50 101.79 -39.11
C LEU A 115 -11.69 101.62 -37.60
N GLU A 116 -12.04 102.69 -36.88
CA GLU A 116 -12.36 102.65 -35.44
C GLU A 116 -13.56 101.75 -35.16
N SER A 117 -14.67 101.93 -35.89
CA SER A 117 -15.86 101.07 -35.71
C SER A 117 -15.59 99.58 -35.99
N ASN A 118 -14.66 99.25 -36.90
CA ASN A 118 -14.26 97.86 -37.15
C ASN A 118 -13.42 97.27 -36.01
N LYS A 119 -12.56 98.08 -35.37
CA LYS A 119 -11.73 97.67 -34.22
C LYS A 119 -12.57 97.23 -33.02
N ASP A 120 -13.66 97.95 -32.73
CA ASP A 120 -14.54 97.61 -31.59
C ASP A 120 -15.33 96.30 -31.81
N ASN A 121 -15.70 96.00 -33.07
CA ASN A 121 -16.30 94.72 -33.44
C ASN A 121 -15.33 93.56 -33.21
N VAL A 122 -14.09 93.66 -33.69
CA VAL A 122 -13.06 92.63 -33.49
C VAL A 122 -12.72 92.44 -32.01
N ALA A 123 -12.63 93.53 -31.24
CA ALA A 123 -12.43 93.46 -29.79
C ALA A 123 -13.58 92.73 -29.05
N THR A 124 -14.81 92.83 -29.57
CA THR A 124 -15.98 92.12 -29.03
C THR A 124 -15.92 90.62 -29.32
N GLU A 125 -15.53 90.22 -30.54
CA GLU A 125 -15.37 88.80 -30.91
C GLU A 125 -14.25 88.11 -30.12
N ILE A 126 -13.10 88.77 -29.90
CA ILE A 126 -11.99 88.24 -29.08
C ILE A 126 -12.46 87.82 -27.67
N ASN A 127 -13.33 88.62 -27.04
CA ASN A 127 -13.87 88.32 -25.71
C ASN A 127 -14.83 87.11 -25.74
N LYS A 128 -15.61 86.96 -26.81
CA LYS A 128 -16.49 85.80 -27.03
C LYS A 128 -15.68 84.51 -27.23
N SER A 129 -14.68 84.51 -28.12
CA SER A 129 -13.84 83.34 -28.38
C SER A 129 -13.02 82.90 -27.17
N LYS A 130 -12.60 83.81 -26.28
CA LYS A 130 -11.96 83.46 -25.00
C LYS A 130 -12.86 82.61 -24.09
N SER A 131 -14.15 82.96 -23.98
CA SER A 131 -15.15 82.19 -23.22
C SER A 131 -15.38 80.80 -23.85
N GLU A 132 -15.38 80.71 -25.18
CA GLU A 132 -15.55 79.45 -25.92
C GLU A 132 -14.35 78.51 -25.73
N VAL A 133 -13.12 79.04 -25.71
CA VAL A 133 -11.89 78.27 -25.42
C VAL A 133 -11.87 77.70 -24.01
N ASP A 134 -12.19 78.49 -22.97
CA ASP A 134 -12.22 77.98 -21.59
C ASP A 134 -13.34 76.95 -21.36
N THR A 135 -14.47 77.09 -22.08
CA THR A 135 -15.54 76.09 -22.08
C THR A 135 -15.08 74.76 -22.70
N ALA A 136 -14.42 74.80 -23.87
CA ALA A 136 -13.90 73.61 -24.53
C ALA A 136 -12.81 72.90 -23.70
N LYS A 137 -11.93 73.66 -23.05
CA LYS A 137 -10.89 73.15 -22.15
C LYS A 137 -11.45 72.38 -20.95
N LYS A 138 -12.61 72.78 -20.42
CA LYS A 138 -13.30 72.03 -19.36
C LYS A 138 -13.93 70.73 -19.87
N ASP A 139 -14.56 70.78 -21.05
CA ASP A 139 -15.10 69.60 -21.74
C ASP A 139 -14.01 68.53 -22.02
N THR A 140 -12.79 68.96 -22.40
CA THR A 140 -11.62 68.07 -22.49
C THR A 140 -11.31 67.38 -21.15
N GLN A 141 -11.29 68.12 -20.04
CA GLN A 141 -10.96 67.57 -18.71
C GLN A 141 -12.01 66.56 -18.19
N ASP A 142 -13.29 66.89 -18.31
CA ASP A 142 -14.38 66.00 -17.86
C ASP A 142 -14.39 64.69 -18.66
N LYS A 143 -14.11 64.75 -19.97
CA LYS A 143 -13.96 63.56 -20.82
C LYS A 143 -12.72 62.73 -20.52
N GLU A 144 -11.62 63.34 -20.07
CA GLU A 144 -10.42 62.61 -19.66
C GLU A 144 -10.67 61.78 -18.39
N LYS A 145 -11.46 62.31 -17.44
CA LYS A 145 -11.87 61.58 -16.23
C LYS A 145 -12.69 60.34 -16.57
N VAL A 146 -13.70 60.48 -17.44
CA VAL A 146 -14.54 59.35 -17.90
C VAL A 146 -13.72 58.27 -18.62
N ALA A 147 -12.73 58.66 -19.41
CA ALA A 147 -11.85 57.70 -20.09
C ALA A 147 -11.03 56.83 -19.10
N LYS A 148 -10.55 57.41 -17.99
CA LYS A 148 -9.79 56.68 -16.95
C LYS A 148 -10.68 55.73 -16.16
N GLU A 149 -11.87 56.16 -15.76
CA GLU A 149 -12.84 55.31 -15.03
C GLU A 149 -13.24 54.05 -15.83
N LYS A 150 -13.36 54.17 -17.16
CA LYS A 150 -13.62 53.00 -18.04
C LYS A 150 -12.40 52.09 -18.21
N GLU A 151 -11.19 52.62 -18.11
CA GLU A 151 -9.93 51.86 -18.22
C GLU A 151 -9.70 50.99 -16.96
N GLU A 152 -9.93 51.55 -15.78
CA GLU A 152 -9.90 50.82 -14.51
C GLU A 152 -10.95 49.69 -14.45
N ASN A 153 -12.18 49.96 -14.89
CA ASN A 153 -13.25 48.96 -14.96
C ASN A 153 -12.87 47.77 -15.85
N SER A 154 -12.33 48.02 -17.05
CA SER A 154 -11.85 46.95 -17.94
C SER A 154 -10.74 46.11 -17.30
N SER A 155 -9.76 46.76 -16.64
CA SER A 155 -8.68 46.08 -15.92
C SER A 155 -9.19 45.21 -14.76
N SER A 156 -10.25 45.62 -14.07
CA SER A 156 -10.86 44.82 -13.00
C SER A 156 -11.52 43.54 -13.51
N ILE A 157 -12.20 43.60 -14.66
CA ILE A 157 -12.89 42.44 -15.24
C ILE A 157 -11.86 41.43 -15.79
N ASP A 158 -10.78 41.88 -16.42
CA ASP A 158 -9.67 41.04 -16.90
C ASP A 158 -8.98 40.24 -15.76
N LYS A 159 -8.80 40.86 -14.58
CA LYS A 159 -8.27 40.15 -13.39
C LYS A 159 -9.21 39.05 -12.91
N ASN A 160 -10.51 39.33 -12.83
CA ASN A 160 -11.52 38.35 -12.42
C ASN A 160 -11.63 37.17 -13.43
N LEU A 161 -11.55 37.48 -14.73
CA LEU A 161 -11.51 36.47 -15.80
C LEU A 161 -10.34 35.50 -15.63
N LYS A 162 -9.12 36.02 -15.39
CA LYS A 162 -7.91 35.20 -15.15
C LYS A 162 -8.02 34.34 -13.90
N SER A 163 -8.63 34.85 -12.84
CA SER A 163 -8.92 34.06 -11.63
C SER A 163 -9.84 32.89 -11.92
N LYS A 164 -10.99 33.11 -12.60
CA LYS A 164 -11.91 32.01 -12.97
C LYS A 164 -11.30 31.02 -13.97
N GLN A 165 -10.45 31.46 -14.91
CA GLN A 165 -9.71 30.55 -15.80
C GLN A 165 -8.75 29.61 -15.04
N SER A 166 -8.12 30.09 -13.96
CA SER A 166 -7.31 29.24 -13.08
C SER A 166 -8.16 28.24 -12.28
N GLU A 167 -9.40 28.61 -11.94
CA GLU A 167 -10.38 27.75 -11.25
C GLU A 167 -10.89 26.62 -12.18
N GLU A 168 -11.21 26.92 -13.45
CA GLU A 168 -11.56 25.91 -14.47
C GLU A 168 -10.40 24.93 -14.68
N ALA A 169 -9.16 25.42 -14.79
CA ALA A 169 -7.98 24.58 -14.97
C ALA A 169 -7.73 23.61 -13.80
N SER A 170 -7.96 24.07 -12.56
CA SER A 170 -7.81 23.24 -11.35
C SER A 170 -8.88 22.14 -11.28
N LEU A 171 -10.15 22.49 -11.52
CA LEU A 171 -11.27 21.53 -11.56
C LEU A 171 -11.09 20.49 -12.68
N LEU A 172 -10.61 20.89 -13.86
CA LEU A 172 -10.32 19.97 -14.96
C LEU A 172 -9.14 19.02 -14.66
N ALA A 173 -8.15 19.45 -13.87
CA ALA A 173 -7.08 18.57 -13.41
C ALA A 173 -7.60 17.52 -12.43
N LYS A 174 -8.37 17.93 -11.40
CA LYS A 174 -8.99 17.01 -10.43
C LYS A 174 -9.94 16.02 -11.09
N LEU A 175 -10.79 16.47 -12.01
CA LEU A 175 -11.68 15.62 -12.81
C LEU A 175 -10.96 14.59 -13.68
N LYS A 176 -9.67 14.78 -13.99
CA LYS A 176 -8.84 13.80 -14.69
C LYS A 176 -8.25 12.76 -13.73
N GLU A 177 -7.83 13.20 -12.55
CA GLU A 177 -7.31 12.32 -11.48
C GLU A 177 -8.40 11.39 -10.93
N ASP A 178 -9.58 11.94 -10.61
CA ASP A 178 -10.72 11.15 -10.10
C ASP A 178 -11.21 10.12 -11.14
N LYS A 179 -11.18 10.44 -12.44
CA LYS A 179 -11.48 9.49 -13.52
C LYS A 179 -10.45 8.37 -13.64
N ASN A 180 -9.16 8.67 -13.43
CA ASN A 180 -8.14 7.63 -13.39
C ASN A 180 -8.34 6.70 -12.18
N LYS A 181 -8.60 7.27 -10.99
CA LYS A 181 -8.94 6.52 -9.77
C LYS A 181 -10.17 5.62 -10.00
N LEU A 182 -11.21 6.13 -10.64
CA LEU A 182 -12.42 5.37 -10.98
C LEU A 182 -12.12 4.17 -11.90
N ASN A 183 -11.28 4.35 -12.92
CA ASN A 183 -10.87 3.26 -13.81
C ASN A 183 -10.12 2.17 -13.04
N THR A 184 -9.11 2.52 -12.23
CA THR A 184 -8.33 1.56 -11.43
C THR A 184 -9.19 0.81 -10.41
N LEU A 185 -10.16 1.49 -9.77
CA LEU A 185 -11.15 0.83 -8.90
C LEU A 185 -12.06 -0.13 -9.69
N THR A 186 -12.47 0.23 -10.91
CA THR A 186 -13.31 -0.61 -11.77
C THR A 186 -12.55 -1.86 -12.27
N GLU A 187 -11.29 -1.73 -12.64
CA GLU A 187 -10.40 -2.87 -12.96
C GLU A 187 -10.22 -3.79 -11.75
N SER A 188 -10.02 -3.20 -10.56
CA SER A 188 -9.92 -3.95 -9.31
C SER A 188 -11.21 -4.71 -8.98
N LEU A 189 -12.38 -4.07 -9.18
CA LEU A 189 -13.70 -4.68 -8.96
C LEU A 189 -13.88 -5.95 -9.82
N ASN A 190 -13.56 -5.87 -11.11
CA ASN A 190 -13.63 -7.00 -12.05
C ASN A 190 -12.73 -8.19 -11.65
N LYS A 191 -11.70 -7.96 -10.84
CA LYS A 191 -10.86 -9.02 -10.26
C LYS A 191 -11.49 -9.58 -8.98
N ILE A 192 -11.92 -8.71 -8.07
CA ILE A 192 -12.54 -9.09 -6.79
C ILE A 192 -13.81 -9.92 -7.02
N GLU A 193 -14.64 -9.59 -8.02
CA GLU A 193 -15.83 -10.40 -8.34
C GLU A 193 -15.48 -11.82 -8.81
N LYS A 194 -14.37 -12.00 -9.55
CA LYS A 194 -13.88 -13.33 -9.95
C LYS A 194 -13.26 -14.12 -8.80
N ASP A 195 -12.62 -13.43 -7.86
CA ASP A 195 -12.03 -14.07 -6.69
C ASP A 195 -13.12 -14.43 -5.65
N LYS A 196 -14.21 -13.64 -5.56
CA LYS A 196 -15.45 -13.97 -4.85
C LYS A 196 -16.15 -15.21 -5.43
N GLU A 197 -16.37 -15.27 -6.75
CA GLU A 197 -16.99 -16.42 -7.43
C GLU A 197 -16.21 -17.74 -7.17
N LYS A 198 -14.87 -17.67 -7.09
CA LYS A 198 -14.04 -18.83 -6.72
C LYS A 198 -14.22 -19.23 -5.26
N SER A 199 -14.25 -18.26 -4.33
CA SER A 199 -14.44 -18.56 -2.90
C SER A 199 -15.82 -19.12 -2.58
N GLU A 200 -16.86 -18.75 -3.34
CA GLU A 200 -18.20 -19.35 -3.21
C GLU A 200 -18.18 -20.83 -3.62
N LYS A 201 -17.57 -21.16 -4.77
CA LYS A 201 -17.41 -22.56 -5.21
C LYS A 201 -16.56 -23.39 -4.25
N ALA A 202 -15.45 -22.82 -3.76
CA ALA A 202 -14.62 -23.50 -2.76
C ALA A 202 -15.36 -23.71 -1.43
N LEU A 203 -16.29 -22.82 -1.05
CA LEU A 203 -17.15 -22.98 0.12
C LEU A 203 -18.22 -24.06 -0.09
N GLU A 204 -18.85 -24.15 -1.27
CA GLU A 204 -19.76 -25.25 -1.61
C GLU A 204 -19.04 -26.61 -1.59
N GLU A 205 -17.87 -26.71 -2.23
CA GLU A 205 -17.04 -27.93 -2.24
C GLU A 205 -16.62 -28.35 -0.82
N ALA A 206 -16.16 -27.40 0.01
CA ALA A 206 -15.80 -27.67 1.39
C ALA A 206 -17.01 -28.05 2.27
N GLN A 207 -18.18 -27.45 2.02
CA GLN A 207 -19.43 -27.79 2.71
C GLN A 207 -19.91 -29.20 2.35
N ALA A 208 -19.80 -29.60 1.08
CA ALA A 208 -20.10 -30.96 0.63
C ALA A 208 -19.13 -31.99 1.24
N ALA A 209 -17.83 -31.69 1.24
CA ALA A 209 -16.81 -32.52 1.89
C ALA A 209 -17.04 -32.67 3.40
N LEU A 210 -17.42 -31.59 4.09
CA LEU A 210 -17.77 -31.61 5.52
C LEU A 210 -19.02 -32.46 5.80
N ASN A 211 -20.05 -32.39 4.96
CA ASN A 211 -21.25 -33.20 5.13
C ASN A 211 -20.95 -34.70 4.93
N LYS A 212 -20.22 -35.04 3.86
CA LYS A 212 -19.76 -36.42 3.63
C LYS A 212 -18.89 -36.94 4.78
N ALA A 213 -18.00 -36.11 5.33
CA ALA A 213 -17.17 -36.50 6.47
C ALA A 213 -18.01 -36.81 7.73
N LYS A 214 -19.13 -36.10 7.95
CA LYS A 214 -20.07 -36.40 9.06
C LYS A 214 -20.83 -37.71 8.84
N GLU A 215 -21.20 -38.01 7.59
CA GLU A 215 -21.86 -39.27 7.23
C GLU A 215 -20.90 -40.46 7.43
N GLU A 216 -19.68 -40.38 6.89
CA GLU A 216 -18.64 -41.39 7.10
C GLU A 216 -18.31 -41.61 8.59
N GLU A 217 -18.27 -40.53 9.40
CA GLU A 217 -18.07 -40.61 10.85
C GLU A 217 -19.24 -41.34 11.56
N ALA A 218 -20.49 -41.01 11.20
CA ALA A 218 -21.69 -41.59 11.80
C ALA A 218 -21.87 -43.08 11.42
N GLU A 219 -21.54 -43.47 10.19
CA GLU A 219 -21.49 -44.87 9.78
C GLU A 219 -20.42 -45.64 10.56
N ASN A 220 -19.21 -45.08 10.70
CA ASN A 220 -18.12 -45.69 11.47
C ASN A 220 -18.53 -45.88 12.95
N LEU A 221 -19.14 -44.87 13.58
CA LEU A 221 -19.59 -44.94 14.97
C LEU A 221 -20.68 -45.99 15.19
N ASN A 222 -21.60 -46.16 14.23
CA ASN A 222 -22.60 -47.22 14.27
C ASN A 222 -21.99 -48.60 14.02
N LYS A 223 -20.95 -48.70 13.18
CA LYS A 223 -20.23 -49.95 12.92
C LYS A 223 -19.44 -50.42 14.14
N ILE A 224 -18.78 -49.50 14.84
CA ILE A 224 -18.10 -49.76 16.12
C ILE A 224 -19.10 -50.36 17.13
N LYS A 225 -20.27 -49.73 17.34
CA LYS A 225 -21.31 -50.26 18.25
C LYS A 225 -21.80 -51.67 17.89
N GLN A 226 -21.91 -51.99 16.60
CA GLN A 226 -22.26 -53.35 16.15
C GLN A 226 -21.15 -54.38 16.45
N LEU A 227 -19.88 -53.96 16.41
CA LEU A 227 -18.74 -54.81 16.74
C LEU A 227 -18.58 -54.98 18.27
N GLU A 228 -18.83 -53.92 19.05
CA GLU A 228 -18.91 -53.97 20.52
C GLU A 228 -19.98 -54.97 20.99
N ALA A 229 -21.21 -54.87 20.46
CA ALA A 229 -22.27 -55.83 20.78
C ALA A 229 -21.88 -57.28 20.45
N LYS A 230 -21.29 -57.52 19.27
CA LYS A 230 -20.79 -58.84 18.85
C LYS A 230 -19.63 -59.38 19.70
N ARG A 231 -18.83 -58.50 20.30
CA ARG A 231 -17.75 -58.85 21.24
C ARG A 231 -18.36 -59.23 22.59
N ASP A 232 -19.32 -58.46 23.07
CA ASP A 232 -20.00 -58.70 24.35
C ASP A 232 -20.85 -59.97 24.34
N GLU A 233 -21.55 -60.26 23.24
CA GLU A 233 -22.23 -61.55 22.99
C GLU A 233 -21.25 -62.72 23.05
N GLN A 234 -20.10 -62.62 22.36
CA GLN A 234 -19.07 -63.65 22.32
C GLN A 234 -18.42 -63.86 23.70
N GLN A 235 -18.22 -62.78 24.48
CA GLN A 235 -17.75 -62.84 25.86
C GLN A 235 -18.76 -63.53 26.78
N ALA A 236 -20.07 -63.33 26.58
CA ALA A 236 -21.12 -64.02 27.33
C ALA A 236 -21.15 -65.53 27.02
N VAL A 237 -20.94 -65.93 25.76
CA VAL A 237 -20.78 -67.35 25.38
C VAL A 237 -19.56 -67.97 26.07
N LEU A 238 -18.40 -67.29 26.04
CA LEU A 238 -17.18 -67.74 26.70
C LEU A 238 -17.36 -67.90 28.23
N ASN A 239 -18.04 -66.96 28.89
CA ASN A 239 -18.35 -67.03 30.32
C ASN A 239 -19.26 -68.24 30.65
N ASN A 240 -20.20 -68.57 29.76
CA ASN A 240 -21.05 -69.76 29.90
C ASN A 240 -20.23 -71.05 29.77
N LYS A 241 -19.29 -71.13 28.81
CA LYS A 241 -18.35 -72.28 28.69
C LYS A 241 -17.50 -72.48 29.95
N GLN A 242 -16.98 -71.41 30.56
CA GLN A 242 -16.26 -71.54 31.84
C GLN A 242 -17.18 -72.08 32.95
N LYS A 243 -18.43 -71.62 33.04
CA LYS A 243 -19.38 -72.14 34.04
C LYS A 243 -19.74 -73.62 33.82
N GLN A 244 -19.87 -74.04 32.56
CA GLN A 244 -20.04 -75.46 32.20
C GLN A 244 -18.83 -76.30 32.63
N LEU A 245 -17.62 -75.77 32.43
CA LEU A 245 -16.37 -76.43 32.80
C LEU A 245 -16.23 -76.64 34.32
N GLU A 246 -16.52 -75.63 35.13
CA GLU A 246 -16.49 -75.75 36.60
C GLU A 246 -17.53 -76.77 37.10
N ASN A 247 -18.74 -76.76 36.54
CA ASN A 247 -19.78 -77.73 36.88
C ASN A 247 -19.34 -79.17 36.57
N ALA A 248 -18.74 -79.41 35.40
CA ALA A 248 -18.24 -80.74 35.00
C ALA A 248 -17.08 -81.21 35.90
N LYS A 249 -16.17 -80.30 36.27
CA LYS A 249 -15.07 -80.57 37.22
C LYS A 249 -15.58 -80.89 38.62
N ALA A 250 -16.61 -80.19 39.10
CA ALA A 250 -17.25 -80.49 40.37
C ALA A 250 -17.94 -81.87 40.37
N GLU A 251 -18.61 -82.26 39.28
CA GLU A 251 -19.27 -83.56 39.17
C GLU A 251 -18.26 -84.71 39.15
N LYS A 252 -17.14 -84.56 38.41
CA LYS A 252 -16.01 -85.51 38.44
C LYS A 252 -15.54 -85.81 39.87
N VAL A 253 -15.38 -84.77 40.70
CA VAL A 253 -14.90 -84.93 42.08
C VAL A 253 -15.88 -85.72 42.93
N LYS A 254 -17.20 -85.48 42.81
CA LYS A 254 -18.23 -86.26 43.52
C LYS A 254 -18.14 -87.76 43.19
N ILE A 255 -18.01 -88.10 41.91
CA ILE A 255 -17.90 -89.49 41.44
C ILE A 255 -16.61 -90.12 41.98
N GLU A 256 -15.48 -89.41 41.95
CA GLU A 256 -14.22 -89.89 42.53
C GLU A 256 -14.33 -90.12 44.05
N ASP A 257 -15.03 -89.26 44.79
CA ASP A 257 -15.22 -89.43 46.23
C ASP A 257 -16.23 -90.53 46.60
N GLU A 258 -17.27 -90.75 45.80
CA GLU A 258 -18.17 -91.90 45.97
C GLU A 258 -17.45 -93.23 45.71
N ILE A 259 -16.61 -93.31 44.67
CA ILE A 259 -15.75 -94.47 44.41
C ILE A 259 -14.81 -94.70 45.60
N LYS A 260 -14.08 -93.68 46.06
CA LYS A 260 -13.16 -93.79 47.23
C LYS A 260 -13.87 -94.27 48.49
N LYS A 261 -15.11 -93.82 48.73
CA LYS A 261 -15.93 -94.20 49.88
C LYS A 261 -16.37 -95.66 49.80
N ASN A 262 -16.76 -96.13 48.61
CA ASN A 262 -17.17 -97.52 48.40
C ASN A 262 -15.98 -98.48 48.46
N GLU A 263 -14.83 -98.12 47.89
CA GLU A 263 -13.57 -98.88 47.96
C GLU A 263 -12.99 -99.02 49.39
N ALA A 264 -13.47 -98.23 50.34
CA ALA A 264 -13.07 -98.25 51.75
C ALA A 264 -14.25 -98.52 52.70
N ILE A 265 -15.35 -99.11 52.23
CA ILE A 265 -16.60 -99.28 53.01
C ILE A 265 -16.43 -100.13 54.28
N PHE A 266 -15.50 -101.08 54.27
CA PHE A 266 -15.13 -101.88 55.45
C PHE A 266 -13.97 -101.27 56.27
N GLY A 267 -13.60 -100.01 56.02
CA GLY A 267 -12.51 -99.29 56.70
C GLY A 267 -11.11 -99.53 56.11
N VAL A 268 -10.94 -100.48 55.19
CA VAL A 268 -9.67 -100.82 54.54
C VAL A 268 -9.84 -100.87 53.03
N LYS A 269 -8.83 -100.37 52.29
CA LYS A 269 -8.78 -100.43 50.82
C LYS A 269 -8.05 -101.68 50.33
N GLY A 270 -8.40 -102.16 49.13
CA GLY A 270 -7.69 -103.26 48.47
C GLY A 270 -7.91 -104.64 49.10
N ILE A 271 -8.98 -104.80 49.89
CA ILE A 271 -9.47 -106.11 50.34
C ILE A 271 -10.36 -106.74 49.25
N LEU A 272 -10.44 -108.06 49.22
CA LEU A 272 -11.28 -108.77 48.24
C LEU A 272 -12.75 -108.74 48.66
N THR A 273 -13.66 -108.43 47.73
CA THR A 273 -15.10 -108.25 48.02
C THR A 273 -16.02 -109.14 47.19
N GLU A 274 -15.51 -110.06 46.38
CA GLU A 274 -16.31 -111.01 45.59
C GLU A 274 -15.93 -112.45 45.94
N ILE A 275 -16.89 -113.28 46.36
CA ILE A 275 -16.70 -114.74 46.49
C ILE A 275 -17.73 -115.47 45.62
N LYS A 276 -17.20 -116.23 44.66
CA LYS A 276 -17.93 -117.11 43.76
C LYS A 276 -17.36 -118.52 43.84
N PHE A 277 -18.23 -119.52 43.94
CA PHE A 277 -17.86 -120.93 43.89
C PHE A 277 -18.31 -121.54 42.57
N ASP A 278 -17.89 -122.77 42.28
CA ASP A 278 -18.39 -123.49 41.12
C ASP A 278 -19.81 -124.05 41.37
N GLN A 279 -20.68 -123.93 40.37
CA GLN A 279 -22.08 -124.33 40.48
C GLN A 279 -22.26 -125.84 40.68
N GLU A 280 -21.42 -126.69 40.05
CA GLU A 280 -21.53 -128.14 40.23
C GLU A 280 -21.16 -128.57 41.66
N PHE A 281 -20.21 -127.86 42.28
CA PHE A 281 -19.88 -128.05 43.69
C PHE A 281 -20.99 -127.52 44.61
N VAL A 282 -21.53 -126.33 44.34
CA VAL A 282 -22.66 -125.75 45.08
C VAL A 282 -23.85 -126.71 45.09
N ASP A 283 -24.27 -127.23 43.94
CA ASP A 283 -25.43 -128.12 43.85
C ASP A 283 -25.16 -129.52 44.47
N ALA A 284 -23.93 -130.03 44.36
CA ALA A 284 -23.54 -131.28 45.03
C ALA A 284 -23.52 -131.14 46.56
N LEU A 285 -22.91 -130.07 47.11
CA LEU A 285 -22.88 -129.81 48.55
C LEU A 285 -24.28 -129.52 49.10
N LYS A 286 -25.10 -128.78 48.35
CA LYS A 286 -26.53 -128.51 48.66
C LYS A 286 -27.37 -129.78 48.71
N THR A 287 -27.07 -130.76 47.87
CA THR A 287 -27.70 -132.08 47.88
C THR A 287 -27.22 -132.90 49.07
N TYR A 288 -25.91 -132.97 49.28
CA TYR A 288 -25.28 -133.67 50.41
C TYR A 288 -25.81 -133.19 51.76
N GLN A 289 -25.86 -131.88 52.02
CA GLN A 289 -26.32 -131.34 53.32
C GLN A 289 -27.79 -131.64 53.62
N LYS A 290 -28.59 -131.98 52.61
CA LYS A 290 -30.01 -132.39 52.75
C LYS A 290 -30.22 -133.91 52.81
N ALA A 291 -29.21 -134.70 52.46
CA ALA A 291 -29.30 -136.15 52.41
C ALA A 291 -29.30 -136.77 53.82
N SER A 292 -29.80 -138.01 53.95
CA SER A 292 -29.68 -138.77 55.20
C SER A 292 -28.23 -139.11 55.52
N PHE A 293 -27.90 -139.45 56.76
CA PHE A 293 -26.54 -139.80 57.18
C PHE A 293 -25.94 -140.94 56.35
N GLU A 294 -26.73 -141.99 56.07
CA GLU A 294 -26.31 -143.11 55.20
C GLU A 294 -26.00 -142.66 53.77
N GLU A 295 -26.76 -141.70 53.24
CA GLU A 295 -26.57 -141.20 51.87
C GLU A 295 -25.43 -140.16 51.80
N GLN A 296 -25.20 -139.40 52.87
CA GLN A 296 -24.00 -138.58 53.04
C GLN A 296 -22.73 -139.45 53.01
N GLN A 297 -22.72 -140.60 53.70
CA GLN A 297 -21.59 -141.54 53.66
C GLN A 297 -21.29 -142.08 52.25
N LYS A 298 -22.31 -142.29 51.41
CA LYS A 298 -22.13 -142.71 50.00
C LYS A 298 -21.67 -141.56 49.10
N THR A 299 -22.22 -140.37 49.29
CA THR A 299 -22.05 -139.25 48.36
C THR A 299 -20.81 -138.39 48.62
N ILE A 300 -20.25 -138.40 49.84
CA ILE A 300 -19.10 -137.56 50.25
C ILE A 300 -17.97 -137.52 49.21
N GLY A 301 -17.52 -138.67 48.72
CA GLY A 301 -16.43 -138.75 47.74
C GLY A 301 -16.73 -138.06 46.40
N SER A 302 -18.00 -138.03 45.98
CA SER A 302 -18.46 -137.35 44.76
C SER A 302 -18.58 -135.83 44.94
N VAL A 303 -18.78 -135.36 46.18
CA VAL A 303 -18.76 -133.93 46.52
C VAL A 303 -17.31 -133.46 46.60
N VAL A 304 -16.44 -134.17 47.32
CA VAL A 304 -15.01 -133.88 47.46
C VAL A 304 -14.27 -133.94 46.11
N ALA A 305 -14.72 -134.79 45.17
CA ALA A 305 -14.21 -134.78 43.80
C ALA A 305 -14.53 -133.44 43.08
N LYS A 306 -15.77 -132.94 43.17
CA LYS A 306 -16.15 -131.65 42.57
C LYS A 306 -15.52 -130.46 43.28
N GLU A 307 -15.36 -130.53 44.60
CA GLU A 307 -14.63 -129.54 45.40
C GLU A 307 -13.20 -129.36 44.87
N LYS A 308 -12.50 -130.46 44.55
CA LYS A 308 -11.13 -130.43 44.01
C LYS A 308 -11.04 -129.78 42.64
N GLU A 309 -12.07 -129.87 41.80
CA GLU A 309 -12.13 -129.15 40.52
C GLU A 309 -12.57 -127.68 40.71
N ALA A 310 -13.52 -127.42 41.62
CA ALA A 310 -13.96 -126.07 41.98
C ALA A 310 -12.80 -125.21 42.50
N VAL A 311 -11.94 -125.76 43.35
CA VAL A 311 -10.75 -125.05 43.88
C VAL A 311 -9.67 -124.82 42.81
N LYS A 312 -9.61 -125.59 41.71
CA LYS A 312 -8.73 -125.24 40.57
C LYS A 312 -9.26 -124.03 39.80
N LYS A 313 -10.59 -123.93 39.66
CA LYS A 313 -11.28 -122.87 38.92
C LYS A 313 -11.40 -121.57 39.72
N TYR A 314 -11.58 -121.68 41.03
CA TYR A 314 -11.65 -120.58 42.00
C TYR A 314 -10.72 -120.90 43.19
N PRO A 315 -9.41 -120.63 43.07
CA PRO A 315 -8.43 -120.90 44.12
C PRO A 315 -8.77 -120.29 45.48
N ILE A 316 -8.49 -121.05 46.54
CA ILE A 316 -8.46 -120.52 47.90
C ILE A 316 -7.30 -119.53 47.98
N LEU A 317 -7.55 -118.34 48.54
CA LEU A 317 -6.56 -117.27 48.68
C LEU A 317 -5.32 -117.77 49.42
N ASP A 318 -4.16 -117.67 48.79
CA ASP A 318 -2.87 -117.89 49.46
C ASP A 318 -2.43 -116.60 50.17
N THR A 319 -2.87 -116.47 51.42
CA THR A 319 -2.47 -115.40 52.35
C THR A 319 -0.98 -115.35 52.65
N ASP A 320 -0.23 -116.42 52.40
CA ASP A 320 1.16 -116.54 52.85
C ASP A 320 2.12 -116.10 51.73
N SER A 321 1.60 -116.01 50.50
CA SER A 321 2.24 -115.39 49.33
C SER A 321 2.19 -113.85 49.30
N ILE A 322 1.45 -113.21 50.21
CA ILE A 322 1.15 -111.76 50.17
C ILE A 322 2.05 -111.00 51.15
N ASP A 323 2.71 -109.95 50.68
CA ASP A 323 3.46 -109.02 51.53
C ASP A 323 2.50 -108.05 52.26
N TYR A 324 2.57 -108.07 53.59
CA TYR A 324 1.82 -107.17 54.48
C TYR A 324 2.69 -106.13 55.19
N SER A 325 4.00 -106.05 54.90
CA SER A 325 4.95 -105.14 55.56
C SER A 325 4.51 -103.66 55.56
N ASN A 326 3.84 -103.24 54.49
CA ASN A 326 3.33 -101.89 54.29
C ASN A 326 1.88 -101.67 54.81
N SER A 327 1.29 -102.65 55.50
CA SER A 327 -0.06 -102.54 56.09
C SER A 327 -0.02 -101.93 57.50
N GLU A 328 -1.03 -101.13 57.83
CA GLU A 328 -1.33 -100.75 59.22
C GLU A 328 -1.45 -102.02 60.09
N LYS A 329 -0.71 -102.11 61.21
CA LYS A 329 -0.85 -103.19 62.19
C LYS A 329 -1.79 -102.79 63.34
N VAL A 330 -2.57 -103.76 63.85
CA VAL A 330 -3.53 -103.61 64.96
C VAL A 330 -3.28 -104.68 66.02
N ASP A 331 -3.55 -104.37 67.30
CA ASP A 331 -3.55 -105.36 68.37
C ASP A 331 -4.78 -106.27 68.21
N VAL A 332 -4.56 -107.49 67.74
CA VAL A 332 -5.61 -108.50 67.54
C VAL A 332 -6.30 -108.87 68.85
N ASN A 333 -5.54 -108.85 69.94
CA ASN A 333 -5.98 -109.21 71.27
C ASN A 333 -6.62 -108.02 72.02
N ASN A 334 -6.82 -106.87 71.36
CA ASN A 334 -7.49 -105.67 71.85
C ASN A 334 -8.12 -104.83 70.70
N LEU A 335 -8.76 -105.48 69.71
CA LEU A 335 -9.42 -104.81 68.59
C LEU A 335 -10.51 -103.84 69.07
N SER A 336 -10.69 -102.69 68.41
CA SER A 336 -11.76 -101.75 68.75
C SER A 336 -13.14 -102.30 68.38
N GLU A 337 -14.20 -101.87 69.08
CA GLU A 337 -15.59 -102.26 68.77
C GLU A 337 -15.95 -102.00 67.29
N LYS A 338 -15.49 -100.86 66.74
CA LYS A 338 -15.65 -100.53 65.33
C LYS A 338 -15.00 -101.57 64.42
N ASP A 339 -13.80 -102.02 64.75
CA ASP A 339 -13.06 -102.99 63.92
C ASP A 339 -13.69 -104.39 64.02
N GLN A 340 -14.11 -104.80 65.22
CA GLN A 340 -14.88 -106.03 65.45
C GLN A 340 -16.17 -106.05 64.63
N ILE A 341 -16.92 -104.94 64.61
CA ILE A 341 -18.13 -104.76 63.80
C ILE A 341 -17.80 -104.82 62.30
N LEU A 342 -16.76 -104.13 61.83
CA LEU A 342 -16.41 -104.10 60.40
C LEU A 342 -15.92 -105.46 59.89
N LEU A 343 -15.12 -106.19 60.68
CA LEU A 343 -14.68 -107.56 60.38
C LEU A 343 -15.88 -108.53 60.35
N THR A 344 -16.83 -108.39 61.28
CA THR A 344 -18.06 -109.21 61.30
C THR A 344 -18.99 -108.89 60.13
N GLN A 345 -19.18 -107.61 59.80
CA GLN A 345 -19.97 -107.17 58.65
C GLN A 345 -19.35 -107.62 57.33
N TYR A 346 -18.02 -107.64 57.23
CA TYR A 346 -17.29 -108.16 56.07
C TYR A 346 -17.43 -109.68 55.94
N PHE A 347 -17.27 -110.44 57.03
CA PHE A 347 -17.58 -111.88 57.04
C PHE A 347 -19.01 -112.15 56.57
N ASN A 348 -20.00 -111.47 57.16
CA ASN A 348 -21.40 -111.64 56.79
C ASN A 348 -21.66 -111.25 55.34
N TYR A 349 -21.04 -110.18 54.83
CA TYR A 349 -21.14 -109.78 53.42
C TYR A 349 -20.58 -110.86 52.46
N LEU A 350 -19.40 -111.42 52.74
CA LEU A 350 -18.82 -112.51 51.94
C LEU A 350 -19.63 -113.80 52.04
N ASN A 351 -19.97 -114.24 53.26
CA ASN A 351 -20.81 -115.42 53.49
C ASN A 351 -22.19 -115.28 52.85
N ASN A 352 -22.75 -114.07 52.75
CA ASN A 352 -24.03 -113.83 52.08
C ASN A 352 -23.97 -113.99 50.56
N GLN A 353 -22.83 -113.74 49.91
CA GLN A 353 -22.65 -114.06 48.48
C GLN A 353 -22.67 -115.58 48.27
N VAL A 354 -22.04 -116.34 49.17
CA VAL A 354 -22.08 -117.81 49.17
C VAL A 354 -23.48 -118.32 49.47
N ARG A 355 -24.11 -117.89 50.56
CA ARG A 355 -25.49 -118.25 50.94
C ARG A 355 -26.49 -117.94 49.81
N LYS A 356 -26.31 -116.85 49.06
CA LYS A 356 -27.11 -116.54 47.86
C LYS A 356 -26.97 -117.60 46.76
N GLN A 357 -25.77 -118.12 46.49
CA GLN A 357 -25.54 -119.22 45.54
C GLN A 357 -26.26 -120.52 45.99
N PHE A 358 -26.30 -120.79 47.29
CA PHE A 358 -27.08 -121.89 47.86
C PHE A 358 -28.60 -121.65 47.87
N GLY A 359 -29.07 -120.41 47.69
CA GLY A 359 -30.49 -120.01 47.77
C GLY A 359 -30.98 -119.79 49.20
N LEU A 360 -30.09 -119.41 50.12
CA LEU A 360 -30.35 -119.16 51.53
C LEU A 360 -30.55 -117.66 51.82
N ALA A 361 -31.31 -117.34 52.87
CA ALA A 361 -31.50 -115.97 53.31
C ALA A 361 -30.19 -115.36 53.86
N PRO A 362 -29.94 -114.05 53.65
CA PRO A 362 -28.73 -113.40 54.13
C PRO A 362 -28.75 -113.29 55.66
N ALA A 363 -27.63 -113.64 56.30
CA ALA A 363 -27.42 -113.46 57.73
C ALA A 363 -26.88 -112.05 58.03
N LYS A 364 -27.11 -111.56 59.25
CA LYS A 364 -26.73 -110.20 59.67
C LYS A 364 -25.77 -110.19 60.87
N THR A 365 -25.14 -109.04 61.11
CA THR A 365 -24.35 -108.80 62.34
C THR A 365 -25.28 -108.40 63.49
N ASN A 366 -25.29 -109.16 64.59
CA ASN A 366 -25.98 -108.81 65.82
C ASN A 366 -24.98 -108.50 66.93
N LEU A 367 -25.15 -107.39 67.64
CA LEU A 367 -24.20 -106.91 68.65
C LEU A 367 -24.11 -107.81 69.90
N ASN A 368 -25.18 -108.53 70.25
CA ASN A 368 -25.13 -109.51 71.36
C ASN A 368 -24.43 -110.80 70.93
N VAL A 369 -24.62 -111.26 69.68
CA VAL A 369 -23.88 -112.41 69.12
C VAL A 369 -22.40 -112.05 68.91
N LEU A 370 -22.11 -110.82 68.49
CA LEU A 370 -20.74 -110.29 68.44
C LEU A 370 -20.13 -110.21 69.84
N LYS A 371 -20.83 -109.67 70.84
CA LYS A 371 -20.33 -109.67 72.23
C LYS A 371 -20.03 -111.09 72.72
N PHE A 372 -20.92 -112.05 72.48
CA PHE A 372 -20.69 -113.46 72.80
C PHE A 372 -19.41 -113.98 72.13
N ALA A 373 -19.19 -113.69 70.84
CA ALA A 373 -17.95 -114.02 70.14
C ALA A 373 -16.69 -113.38 70.80
N GLN A 374 -16.77 -112.11 71.21
CA GLN A 374 -15.66 -111.42 71.88
C GLN A 374 -15.39 -111.95 73.31
N ASP A 375 -16.42 -112.41 74.03
CA ASP A 375 -16.23 -113.08 75.33
C ASP A 375 -15.54 -114.44 75.15
N ILE A 376 -15.80 -115.18 74.05
CA ILE A 376 -15.06 -116.39 73.70
C ILE A 376 -13.59 -116.06 73.42
N ALA A 377 -13.32 -115.04 72.62
CA ALA A 377 -11.96 -114.55 72.34
C ALA A 377 -11.20 -114.23 73.63
N LYS A 378 -11.84 -113.44 74.51
CA LYS A 378 -11.34 -113.06 75.83
C LYS A 378 -11.01 -114.29 76.67
N TYR A 379 -11.92 -115.25 76.80
CA TYR A 379 -11.66 -116.42 77.66
C TYR A 379 -10.66 -117.41 77.06
N THR A 380 -10.58 -117.53 75.74
CA THR A 380 -9.55 -118.33 75.05
C THR A 380 -8.15 -117.71 75.18
N LYS A 381 -8.07 -116.37 75.31
CA LYS A 381 -6.86 -115.62 75.67
C LYS A 381 -6.50 -115.81 77.15
N GLU A 382 -7.46 -115.66 78.06
CA GLU A 382 -7.28 -115.81 79.51
C GLU A 382 -6.94 -117.26 79.93
N SER A 383 -7.43 -118.27 79.21
CA SER A 383 -7.10 -119.69 79.43
C SER A 383 -5.70 -120.08 78.94
N GLY A 384 -5.09 -119.26 78.08
CA GLY A 384 -3.79 -119.54 77.46
C GLY A 384 -3.84 -120.74 76.49
N PHE A 385 -4.99 -121.04 75.91
CA PHE A 385 -5.25 -122.29 75.17
C PHE A 385 -4.35 -122.46 73.94
N LYS A 386 -3.61 -123.58 73.88
CA LYS A 386 -2.53 -123.82 72.90
C LYS A 386 -2.85 -124.73 71.72
N GLU A 387 -3.86 -125.58 71.81
CA GLU A 387 -4.19 -126.52 70.73
C GLU A 387 -4.88 -125.78 69.58
N PRO A 388 -4.72 -126.18 68.30
CA PRO A 388 -5.43 -125.54 67.19
C PRO A 388 -6.96 -125.74 67.23
N ASP A 389 -7.46 -126.66 68.06
CA ASP A 389 -8.88 -126.99 68.23
C ASP A 389 -9.72 -125.89 68.93
N HIS A 390 -11.01 -126.17 69.14
CA HIS A 390 -11.95 -125.35 69.90
C HIS A 390 -11.66 -125.34 71.41
N ASP A 391 -11.56 -124.16 72.03
CA ASP A 391 -11.63 -124.04 73.50
C ASP A 391 -13.09 -124.16 73.97
N ASN A 392 -13.57 -125.42 74.04
CA ASN A 392 -14.90 -125.76 74.53
C ASN A 392 -15.21 -125.16 75.92
N ARG A 393 -14.20 -124.98 76.79
CA ARG A 393 -14.39 -124.40 78.13
C ARG A 393 -14.72 -122.91 78.02
N SER A 394 -14.00 -122.18 77.19
CA SER A 394 -14.24 -120.74 76.94
C SER A 394 -15.54 -120.50 76.17
N ILE A 395 -15.89 -121.36 75.21
CA ILE A 395 -17.17 -121.31 74.49
C ILE A 395 -18.36 -121.46 75.46
N ASN A 396 -18.38 -122.51 76.29
CA ASN A 396 -19.50 -122.76 77.19
C ASN A 396 -19.59 -121.76 78.36
N LYS A 397 -18.45 -121.28 78.89
CA LYS A 397 -18.41 -120.18 79.87
C LYS A 397 -19.08 -118.92 79.29
N SER A 398 -18.69 -118.53 78.07
CA SER A 398 -19.24 -117.36 77.38
C SER A 398 -20.74 -117.49 77.10
N ALA A 399 -21.22 -118.70 76.78
CA ALA A 399 -22.64 -118.97 76.53
C ALA A 399 -23.49 -118.88 77.81
N PHE A 400 -22.94 -119.27 78.96
CA PHE A 400 -23.59 -119.06 80.27
C PHE A 400 -23.60 -117.58 80.66
N GLU A 401 -22.47 -116.87 80.56
CA GLU A 401 -22.37 -115.46 80.94
C GLU A 401 -23.20 -114.52 80.05
N ASN A 402 -23.38 -114.86 78.76
CA ASN A 402 -24.31 -114.14 77.86
C ASN A 402 -25.77 -114.63 77.98
N GLY A 403 -26.10 -115.48 78.95
CA GLY A 403 -27.47 -115.93 79.23
C GLY A 403 -28.12 -116.78 78.12
N ILE A 404 -27.30 -117.42 77.28
CA ILE A 404 -27.75 -118.35 76.23
C ILE A 404 -28.07 -119.71 76.88
N ASP A 405 -27.14 -120.25 77.68
CA ASP A 405 -27.39 -121.41 78.54
C ASP A 405 -27.80 -120.98 79.96
N LYS A 406 -28.62 -121.82 80.62
CA LYS A 406 -29.02 -121.62 82.04
C LYS A 406 -27.94 -122.04 83.04
N THR A 407 -26.93 -122.81 82.59
CA THR A 407 -25.84 -123.34 83.41
C THR A 407 -24.58 -123.47 82.56
N ASP A 408 -23.40 -123.21 83.14
CA ASP A 408 -22.11 -123.53 82.52
C ASP A 408 -22.06 -125.03 82.16
N ARG A 409 -21.69 -125.33 80.91
CA ARG A 409 -21.56 -126.71 80.39
C ARG A 409 -20.13 -127.25 80.48
N GLY A 410 -19.16 -126.47 80.95
CA GLY A 410 -17.78 -126.89 81.10
C GLY A 410 -17.10 -127.23 79.77
N THR A 411 -16.42 -128.37 79.70
CA THR A 411 -15.65 -128.83 78.53
C THR A 411 -16.49 -129.56 77.48
N VAL A 412 -17.83 -129.53 77.59
CA VAL A 412 -18.78 -130.16 76.64
C VAL A 412 -18.61 -129.59 75.22
N TYR A 413 -18.89 -130.43 74.22
CA TYR A 413 -18.74 -130.13 72.80
C TYR A 413 -19.28 -128.76 72.35
N ASN A 414 -18.58 -128.15 71.38
CA ASN A 414 -18.96 -126.94 70.68
C ASN A 414 -20.37 -127.03 70.05
N ARG A 415 -21.17 -125.98 70.19
CA ARG A 415 -22.56 -125.85 69.69
C ARG A 415 -22.83 -124.56 68.89
N PHE A 416 -21.83 -123.71 68.72
CA PHE A 416 -22.01 -122.31 68.32
C PHE A 416 -20.98 -121.80 67.30
N GLU A 417 -19.84 -122.46 67.14
CA GLU A 417 -18.65 -121.90 66.47
C GLU A 417 -18.19 -122.72 65.25
N SER A 418 -17.78 -122.03 64.19
CA SER A 418 -16.81 -122.55 63.20
C SER A 418 -15.47 -121.85 63.42
N LEU A 419 -14.39 -122.61 63.55
CA LEU A 419 -13.04 -122.12 63.86
C LEU A 419 -12.10 -122.39 62.68
N ASP A 420 -11.37 -121.36 62.25
CA ASP A 420 -10.17 -121.52 61.43
C ASP A 420 -8.97 -121.07 62.28
N ALA A 421 -8.04 -121.99 62.55
CA ALA A 421 -6.86 -121.76 63.37
C ALA A 421 -5.61 -121.80 62.48
N LYS A 422 -4.94 -120.66 62.35
CA LYS A 422 -3.81 -120.46 61.45
C LYS A 422 -2.54 -120.12 62.23
N SER A 423 -1.42 -120.71 61.85
CA SER A 423 -0.10 -120.28 62.32
C SER A 423 0.26 -118.89 61.79
N ILE A 424 0.72 -118.01 62.67
CA ILE A 424 1.36 -116.73 62.31
C ILE A 424 2.71 -116.65 63.04
N ASP A 425 3.77 -116.26 62.34
CA ASP A 425 5.10 -116.21 62.94
C ASP A 425 5.16 -115.20 64.11
N LYS A 426 6.00 -115.51 65.10
CA LYS A 426 6.10 -114.71 66.33
C LYS A 426 6.65 -113.31 66.07
N ASP A 427 7.47 -113.15 65.03
CA ASP A 427 7.99 -111.84 64.62
C ASP A 427 6.92 -110.98 63.93
N ASP A 428 6.00 -111.59 63.18
CA ASP A 428 4.88 -110.87 62.58
C ASP A 428 3.71 -110.61 63.52
N SER A 429 3.72 -111.23 64.70
CA SER A 429 2.70 -111.11 65.75
C SER A 429 3.24 -110.58 67.10
N GLN A 430 4.42 -109.93 67.10
CA GLN A 430 5.00 -109.32 68.31
C GLN A 430 4.02 -108.34 68.95
N SER A 431 3.91 -108.37 70.28
CA SER A 431 2.95 -107.57 71.06
C SER A 431 1.48 -107.72 70.60
N ASN A 432 1.14 -108.85 69.98
CA ASN A 432 -0.16 -109.14 69.32
C ASN A 432 -0.48 -108.27 68.09
N MET A 433 0.49 -107.51 67.58
CA MET A 433 0.30 -106.57 66.47
C MET A 433 0.34 -107.29 65.12
N VAL A 434 -0.80 -107.41 64.45
CA VAL A 434 -0.93 -108.08 63.13
C VAL A 434 -1.46 -107.10 62.09
N ALA A 435 -1.08 -107.26 60.83
CA ALA A 435 -1.55 -106.41 59.73
C ALA A 435 -3.08 -106.42 59.62
N ARG A 436 -3.70 -105.23 59.61
CA ARG A 436 -5.14 -105.04 59.49
C ARG A 436 -5.70 -105.70 58.22
N LYS A 437 -5.02 -105.55 57.07
CA LYS A 437 -5.40 -106.20 55.80
C LYS A 437 -5.36 -107.73 55.90
N PHE A 438 -4.37 -108.31 56.59
CA PHE A 438 -4.27 -109.76 56.78
C PHE A 438 -5.46 -110.33 57.54
N LEU A 439 -6.11 -109.58 58.44
CA LEU A 439 -7.34 -110.01 59.10
C LEU A 439 -8.52 -110.10 58.12
N PHE A 440 -8.66 -109.14 57.20
CA PHE A 440 -9.67 -109.20 56.14
C PHE A 440 -9.37 -110.33 55.13
N ASP A 441 -8.14 -110.43 54.65
CA ASP A 441 -7.73 -111.50 53.74
C ASP A 441 -7.86 -112.90 54.39
N SER A 442 -7.61 -113.01 55.70
CA SER A 442 -7.87 -114.25 56.47
C SER A 442 -9.37 -114.56 56.54
N ILE A 443 -10.25 -113.60 56.82
CA ILE A 443 -11.71 -113.83 56.76
C ILE A 443 -12.15 -114.33 55.38
N TYR A 444 -11.62 -113.74 54.31
CA TYR A 444 -11.90 -114.18 52.93
C TYR A 444 -11.44 -115.63 52.71
N GLN A 445 -10.20 -115.94 53.08
CA GLN A 445 -9.64 -117.30 53.00
C GLN A 445 -10.48 -118.30 53.81
N SER A 446 -10.86 -117.96 55.05
CA SER A 446 -11.67 -118.84 55.91
C SER A 446 -13.07 -119.05 55.38
N VAL A 447 -13.74 -118.04 54.78
CA VAL A 447 -15.02 -118.24 54.09
C VAL A 447 -14.88 -119.24 52.94
N GLN A 448 -13.77 -119.21 52.19
CA GLN A 448 -13.52 -120.25 51.18
C GLN A 448 -13.26 -121.63 51.82
N ARG A 449 -12.41 -121.71 52.85
CA ARG A 449 -12.05 -122.95 53.57
C ARG A 449 -13.23 -123.62 54.27
N PHE A 450 -14.10 -122.87 54.95
CA PHE A 450 -15.25 -123.43 55.67
C PHE A 450 -16.26 -124.15 54.76
N TYR A 451 -16.31 -123.80 53.48
CA TYR A 451 -17.11 -124.55 52.49
C TYR A 451 -16.27 -125.61 51.75
N HIS A 452 -14.98 -125.34 51.49
CA HIS A 452 -14.04 -126.29 50.85
C HIS A 452 -13.12 -126.97 51.89
N GLU A 453 -13.76 -127.59 52.89
CA GLU A 453 -13.12 -128.32 53.99
C GLU A 453 -12.97 -129.83 53.68
N GLY A 454 -13.89 -130.40 52.90
CA GLY A 454 -13.98 -131.83 52.64
C GLY A 454 -12.76 -132.43 51.95
N ARG A 455 -12.03 -131.66 51.13
CA ARG A 455 -10.72 -132.05 50.57
C ARG A 455 -9.63 -132.30 51.62
N ALA A 456 -9.81 -131.79 52.85
CA ALA A 456 -8.83 -131.83 53.94
C ALA A 456 -9.27 -132.71 55.11
N ASN A 457 -10.56 -132.72 55.47
CA ASN A 457 -11.09 -133.46 56.62
C ASN A 457 -12.17 -134.52 56.27
N ASN A 458 -12.56 -134.62 54.99
CA ASN A 458 -13.60 -135.53 54.49
C ASN A 458 -14.98 -135.38 55.17
N HIS A 459 -15.31 -134.18 55.65
CA HIS A 459 -16.65 -133.80 56.10
C HIS A 459 -16.99 -132.36 55.68
N TYR A 460 -18.19 -131.89 56.07
CA TYR A 460 -18.67 -130.53 55.76
C TYR A 460 -19.42 -129.91 56.95
N TYR A 461 -18.80 -129.92 58.15
CA TYR A 461 -19.44 -129.46 59.38
C TYR A 461 -19.45 -127.94 59.55
N HIS A 462 -18.38 -127.25 59.15
CA HIS A 462 -18.35 -125.79 59.11
C HIS A 462 -19.31 -125.27 58.03
N ALA A 463 -19.31 -125.90 56.85
CA ALA A 463 -20.27 -125.59 55.80
C ALA A 463 -21.72 -125.78 56.29
N LYS A 464 -22.00 -126.86 57.02
CA LYS A 464 -23.33 -127.14 57.61
C LYS A 464 -23.78 -126.04 58.58
N HIS A 465 -22.88 -125.53 59.41
CA HIS A 465 -23.15 -124.39 60.29
C HIS A 465 -23.42 -123.11 59.49
N LEU A 466 -22.57 -122.76 58.52
CA LEU A 466 -22.74 -121.53 57.73
C LEU A 466 -23.94 -121.58 56.76
N MET A 467 -24.37 -122.78 56.36
CA MET A 467 -25.56 -123.04 55.55
C MET A 467 -26.85 -123.20 56.36
N ASN A 468 -26.80 -123.17 57.70
CA ASN A 468 -28.00 -123.35 58.53
C ASN A 468 -29.04 -122.25 58.24
N THR A 469 -30.30 -122.66 58.08
CA THR A 469 -31.45 -121.78 57.89
C THR A 469 -31.97 -121.19 59.20
N GLU A 470 -31.72 -121.84 60.34
CA GLU A 470 -32.09 -121.29 61.65
C GLU A 470 -31.18 -120.12 62.07
N ASP A 471 -29.91 -120.13 61.64
CA ASP A 471 -28.90 -119.15 62.04
C ASP A 471 -29.01 -117.87 61.20
N GLN A 472 -29.77 -116.92 61.75
CA GLN A 472 -30.09 -115.64 61.11
C GLN A 472 -28.96 -114.60 61.24
N THR A 473 -28.01 -114.82 62.14
CA THR A 473 -27.00 -113.82 62.52
C THR A 473 -25.69 -114.47 62.97
N PHE A 474 -24.57 -113.91 62.54
CA PHE A 474 -23.24 -114.33 62.99
C PHE A 474 -22.45 -113.15 63.57
N GLY A 475 -21.70 -113.44 64.63
CA GLY A 475 -20.59 -112.65 65.14
C GLY A 475 -19.27 -113.27 64.71
N THR A 476 -18.20 -112.49 64.57
CA THR A 476 -16.84 -113.05 64.46
C THR A 476 -15.92 -112.50 65.54
N TYR A 477 -14.87 -113.27 65.85
CA TYR A 477 -13.78 -112.81 66.69
C TYR A 477 -12.43 -113.26 66.12
N PHE A 478 -11.40 -112.46 66.39
CA PHE A 478 -10.03 -112.93 66.32
C PHE A 478 -9.43 -112.99 67.73
N VAL A 479 -8.55 -113.97 67.96
CA VAL A 479 -7.67 -114.00 69.14
C VAL A 479 -6.33 -114.57 68.71
N LEU A 480 -5.25 -114.03 69.29
CA LEU A 480 -3.90 -114.57 69.16
C LEU A 480 -3.56 -115.32 70.45
N THR A 481 -3.38 -116.64 70.35
CA THR A 481 -2.95 -117.49 71.48
C THR A 481 -1.55 -118.06 71.25
N PRO A 482 -0.78 -118.34 72.32
CA PRO A 482 0.49 -119.06 72.17
C PRO A 482 0.28 -120.45 71.55
N SER A 483 1.34 -121.00 70.98
CA SER A 483 1.44 -122.42 70.64
C SER A 483 2.70 -123.02 71.28
N ASP A 484 2.80 -124.35 71.32
CA ASP A 484 4.05 -125.03 71.71
C ASP A 484 5.13 -125.04 70.61
N SER A 485 4.84 -124.50 69.41
CA SER A 485 5.87 -124.20 68.43
C SER A 485 6.76 -123.07 68.93
N LYS A 486 8.08 -123.20 68.78
CA LYS A 486 9.02 -122.08 69.00
C LYS A 486 8.84 -120.95 67.98
N TYR A 487 8.33 -121.23 66.77
CA TYR A 487 8.30 -120.30 65.65
C TYR A 487 7.04 -119.42 65.56
N TYR A 488 5.86 -120.02 65.77
CA TYR A 488 4.57 -119.36 65.50
C TYR A 488 3.62 -119.31 66.70
N ASN A 489 2.67 -118.40 66.65
CA ASN A 489 1.46 -118.33 67.48
C ASN A 489 0.25 -118.82 66.67
N TRP A 490 -0.87 -119.12 67.34
CA TRP A 490 -2.14 -119.39 66.67
C TRP A 490 -2.97 -118.11 66.57
N LEU A 491 -3.19 -117.63 65.35
CA LEU A 491 -4.29 -116.70 65.05
C LEU A 491 -5.55 -117.54 64.81
N ARG A 492 -6.57 -117.34 65.65
CA ARG A 492 -7.86 -118.01 65.54
C ARG A 492 -8.91 -117.05 65.01
N LEU A 493 -9.64 -117.44 63.97
CA LEU A 493 -10.90 -116.81 63.57
C LEU A 493 -12.06 -117.70 64.00
N GLY A 494 -12.81 -117.25 65.02
CA GLY A 494 -14.06 -117.87 65.40
C GLY A 494 -15.24 -117.18 64.72
N VAL A 495 -16.10 -117.95 64.07
CA VAL A 495 -17.39 -117.52 63.51
C VAL A 495 -18.51 -118.13 64.34
N VAL A 496 -19.29 -117.28 65.00
CA VAL A 496 -20.19 -117.68 66.09
C VAL A 496 -21.64 -117.33 65.75
N SER A 497 -22.56 -118.26 65.97
CA SER A 497 -24.02 -118.04 65.89
C SER A 497 -24.71 -118.42 67.21
N VAL A 498 -25.99 -118.07 67.32
CA VAL A 498 -26.86 -118.53 68.42
C VAL A 498 -28.15 -119.11 67.81
N PRO A 499 -28.26 -120.44 67.64
CA PRO A 499 -29.46 -121.05 67.10
C PRO A 499 -30.73 -120.70 67.91
N PRO A 500 -31.87 -120.39 67.25
CA PRO A 500 -33.14 -119.99 67.87
C PRO A 500 -33.62 -120.91 69.01
N ARG A 501 -33.35 -122.21 68.89
CA ARG A 501 -33.65 -123.23 69.91
C ARG A 501 -33.07 -122.94 71.31
N TYR A 502 -32.00 -122.14 71.42
CA TYR A 502 -31.44 -121.70 72.72
C TYR A 502 -32.11 -120.42 73.27
N GLY A 503 -32.91 -119.72 72.45
CA GLY A 503 -33.73 -118.57 72.83
C GLY A 503 -35.23 -118.84 72.83
N VAL A 504 -35.64 -120.11 72.96
CA VAL A 504 -37.06 -120.50 73.15
C VAL A 504 -37.55 -120.03 74.53
N THR A 505 -38.74 -119.44 74.54
CA THR A 505 -39.44 -118.96 75.75
C THR A 505 -40.54 -119.92 76.23
N GLY A 506 -41.12 -120.67 75.30
CA GLY A 506 -42.15 -121.68 75.54
C GLY A 506 -42.57 -122.35 74.24
N TYR A 507 -43.70 -123.03 74.26
CA TYR A 507 -44.40 -123.51 73.06
C TYR A 507 -45.82 -122.90 73.06
N ASP A 508 -46.40 -122.65 71.89
CA ASP A 508 -47.80 -122.22 71.76
C ASP A 508 -48.78 -123.39 71.99
N ASP A 509 -50.08 -123.09 72.02
CA ASP A 509 -51.14 -124.09 72.22
C ASP A 509 -51.19 -125.17 71.11
N ASN A 510 -50.50 -124.97 69.99
CA ASN A 510 -50.36 -125.93 68.88
C ASN A 510 -49.04 -126.72 68.93
N GLY A 511 -48.17 -126.45 69.91
CA GLY A 511 -46.85 -127.08 70.05
C GLY A 511 -45.72 -126.44 69.23
N ASN A 512 -45.89 -125.24 68.69
CA ASN A 512 -44.84 -124.50 67.98
C ASN A 512 -43.91 -123.77 68.96
N PRO A 513 -42.58 -123.80 68.79
CA PRO A 513 -41.64 -123.09 69.68
C PRO A 513 -41.75 -121.56 69.55
N ILE A 514 -41.88 -120.88 70.69
CA ILE A 514 -41.99 -119.42 70.79
C ILE A 514 -40.59 -118.81 70.97
N TYR A 515 -40.14 -118.05 69.96
CA TYR A 515 -38.77 -117.53 69.85
C TYR A 515 -38.59 -116.07 70.34
N GLU A 516 -39.49 -115.53 71.17
CA GLU A 516 -39.45 -114.10 71.58
C GLU A 516 -38.11 -113.64 72.16
N LYS A 517 -37.49 -114.42 73.05
CA LYS A 517 -36.16 -114.10 73.62
C LYS A 517 -35.09 -114.08 72.52
N PHE A 518 -35.15 -115.00 71.56
CA PHE A 518 -34.26 -115.01 70.40
C PHE A 518 -34.48 -113.79 69.51
N ASP A 519 -35.70 -113.54 69.03
CA ASP A 519 -36.01 -112.42 68.13
C ASP A 519 -35.70 -111.06 68.78
N LYS A 520 -35.85 -110.93 70.09
CA LYS A 520 -35.50 -109.72 70.85
C LYS A 520 -33.99 -109.51 71.01
N LEU A 521 -33.21 -110.57 71.27
CA LEU A 521 -31.79 -110.44 71.66
C LEU A 521 -30.81 -110.73 70.51
N TRP A 522 -31.04 -111.79 69.75
CA TRP A 522 -30.04 -112.38 68.86
C TRP A 522 -30.47 -112.41 67.38
N GLY A 523 -31.76 -112.62 67.10
CA GLY A 523 -32.28 -112.81 65.75
C GLY A 523 -32.24 -111.59 64.82
N ALA A 524 -32.54 -111.80 63.55
CA ALA A 524 -32.46 -110.76 62.51
C ALA A 524 -33.53 -109.65 62.61
N LYS A 525 -34.47 -109.79 63.56
CA LYS A 525 -35.47 -108.79 63.97
C LYS A 525 -35.05 -107.94 65.19
N SER A 526 -33.98 -108.33 65.91
CA SER A 526 -33.54 -107.64 67.12
C SER A 526 -33.10 -106.21 66.83
N GLU A 527 -33.42 -105.28 67.74
CA GLU A 527 -32.87 -103.91 67.76
C GLU A 527 -31.34 -103.87 67.88
N LYS A 528 -30.70 -104.98 68.28
CA LYS A 528 -29.25 -105.16 68.31
C LYS A 528 -28.66 -105.69 67.00
N THR A 529 -29.49 -105.93 65.98
CA THR A 529 -29.04 -106.40 64.67
C THR A 529 -28.85 -105.25 63.70
N LEU A 530 -27.63 -105.09 63.20
CA LEU A 530 -27.25 -104.05 62.27
C LEU A 530 -27.82 -104.31 60.85
N PRO A 531 -28.09 -103.26 60.06
CA PRO A 531 -28.25 -103.41 58.61
C PRO A 531 -26.94 -103.90 57.98
N LEU A 532 -27.04 -104.57 56.84
CA LEU A 532 -25.86 -104.92 56.03
C LEU A 532 -25.27 -103.66 55.39
N LEU A 533 -23.95 -103.65 55.18
CA LEU A 533 -23.28 -102.57 54.46
C LEU A 533 -23.55 -102.71 52.95
N GLU A 534 -24.02 -101.63 52.33
CA GLU A 534 -24.34 -101.57 50.90
C GLU A 534 -23.06 -101.32 50.08
N VAL A 535 -22.38 -102.41 49.70
CA VAL A 535 -21.26 -102.36 48.75
C VAL A 535 -21.83 -102.18 47.34
N LYS A 536 -21.68 -100.99 46.76
CA LYS A 536 -22.13 -100.70 45.40
C LYS A 536 -21.21 -101.33 44.36
N ASP A 537 -21.75 -101.66 43.19
CA ASP A 537 -20.94 -101.92 42.01
C ASP A 537 -20.28 -100.61 41.54
N THR A 538 -18.95 -100.59 41.45
CA THR A 538 -18.21 -99.41 40.97
C THR A 538 -18.08 -99.33 39.46
N THR A 539 -18.56 -100.34 38.71
CA THR A 539 -18.45 -100.41 37.25
C THR A 539 -19.16 -99.23 36.57
N GLU A 540 -20.40 -98.93 36.98
CA GLU A 540 -21.14 -97.78 36.46
C GLU A 540 -20.49 -96.44 36.88
N LEU A 541 -20.06 -96.31 38.14
CA LEU A 541 -19.37 -95.11 38.63
C LEU A 541 -18.08 -94.84 37.86
N LYS A 542 -17.29 -95.88 37.58
CA LYS A 542 -16.04 -95.80 36.78
C LYS A 542 -16.32 -95.45 35.32
N ALA A 543 -17.38 -96.02 34.72
CA ALA A 543 -17.82 -95.63 33.37
C ALA A 543 -18.29 -94.16 33.32
N ASN A 544 -18.98 -93.68 34.36
CA ASN A 544 -19.43 -92.29 34.46
C ASN A 544 -18.27 -91.31 34.73
N LEU A 545 -17.22 -91.75 35.44
CA LEU A 545 -15.99 -90.99 35.61
C LEU A 545 -15.26 -90.75 34.28
N GLU A 546 -15.14 -91.76 33.42
CA GLU A 546 -14.52 -91.59 32.10
C GLU A 546 -15.37 -90.69 31.18
N LYS A 547 -16.72 -90.79 31.23
CA LYS A 547 -17.61 -89.83 30.55
C LYS A 547 -17.36 -88.40 31.03
N ALA A 548 -17.28 -88.18 32.35
CA ALA A 548 -17.04 -86.85 32.92
C ALA A 548 -15.68 -86.26 32.51
N LYS A 549 -14.62 -87.09 32.46
CA LYS A 549 -13.31 -86.68 31.91
C LYS A 549 -13.41 -86.29 30.44
N SER A 550 -14.05 -87.11 29.59
CA SER A 550 -14.23 -86.82 28.17
C SER A 550 -15.02 -85.52 27.93
N GLU A 551 -16.07 -85.29 28.73
CA GLU A 551 -16.88 -84.08 28.67
C GLU A 551 -16.11 -82.82 29.09
N ILE A 552 -15.26 -82.90 30.13
CA ILE A 552 -14.34 -81.82 30.50
C ILE A 552 -13.43 -81.47 29.32
N THR A 553 -12.80 -82.46 28.67
CA THR A 553 -11.93 -82.23 27.50
C THR A 553 -12.71 -81.66 26.30
N ARG A 554 -13.98 -82.04 26.10
CA ARG A 554 -14.84 -81.43 25.07
C ARG A 554 -15.08 -79.94 25.37
N ILE A 555 -15.48 -79.61 26.59
CA ILE A 555 -15.76 -78.22 27.01
C ILE A 555 -14.49 -77.36 26.97
N GLU A 556 -13.32 -77.90 27.30
CA GLU A 556 -12.04 -77.19 27.22
C GLU A 556 -11.64 -76.87 25.77
N ASN A 557 -11.82 -77.81 24.84
CA ASN A 557 -11.61 -77.58 23.41
C ASN A 557 -12.60 -76.55 22.83
N GLU A 558 -13.88 -76.63 23.22
CA GLU A 558 -14.89 -75.64 22.80
C GLU A 558 -14.57 -74.25 23.36
N LYS A 559 -14.19 -74.14 24.65
CA LYS A 559 -13.75 -72.88 25.26
C LYS A 559 -12.58 -72.26 24.50
N ALA A 560 -11.57 -73.06 24.14
CA ALA A 560 -10.42 -72.61 23.37
C ALA A 560 -10.76 -72.20 21.92
N ALA A 561 -11.93 -72.59 21.40
CA ALA A 561 -12.47 -72.08 20.13
C ALA A 561 -13.21 -70.74 20.33
N GLU A 562 -14.04 -70.62 21.37
CA GLU A 562 -14.72 -69.35 21.70
C GLU A 562 -13.74 -68.22 22.06
N GLU A 563 -12.61 -68.53 22.71
CA GLU A 563 -11.52 -67.58 22.98
C GLU A 563 -10.87 -67.05 21.70
N LYS A 564 -10.65 -67.93 20.71
CA LYS A 564 -10.11 -67.53 19.40
C LYS A 564 -11.10 -66.70 18.59
N GLU A 565 -12.39 -66.98 18.71
CA GLU A 565 -13.42 -66.17 18.06
C GLU A 565 -13.56 -64.81 18.74
N LEU A 566 -13.52 -64.74 20.08
CA LEU A 566 -13.49 -63.48 20.83
C LEU A 566 -12.31 -62.59 20.40
N ALA A 567 -11.11 -63.15 20.32
CA ALA A 567 -9.92 -62.43 19.86
C ALA A 567 -10.09 -61.80 18.46
N LYS A 568 -10.73 -62.51 17.51
CA LYS A 568 -11.06 -61.92 16.19
C LYS A 568 -12.00 -60.73 16.32
N ARG A 569 -13.06 -60.83 17.14
CA ARG A 569 -14.02 -59.71 17.34
C ARG A 569 -13.34 -58.49 17.96
N GLU A 570 -12.41 -58.71 18.89
CA GLU A 570 -11.63 -57.62 19.46
C GLU A 570 -10.66 -56.97 18.45
N ASP A 571 -10.07 -57.75 17.55
CA ASP A 571 -9.19 -57.21 16.50
C ASP A 571 -9.98 -56.55 15.35
N GLU A 572 -11.16 -57.06 14.98
CA GLU A 572 -12.13 -56.38 14.10
C GLU A 572 -12.54 -55.02 14.70
N LEU A 573 -12.89 -55.01 15.99
CA LEU A 573 -13.26 -53.78 16.72
C LEU A 573 -12.11 -52.77 16.76
N LYS A 574 -10.88 -53.21 17.08
CA LYS A 574 -9.68 -52.35 17.03
C LYS A 574 -9.42 -51.80 15.63
N GLN A 575 -9.59 -52.59 14.57
CA GLN A 575 -9.38 -52.08 13.20
C GLN A 575 -10.39 -50.98 12.84
N GLU A 576 -11.65 -51.12 13.25
CA GLU A 576 -12.68 -50.10 13.01
C GLU A 576 -12.48 -48.84 13.86
N GLN A 577 -12.12 -49.01 15.15
CA GLN A 577 -11.79 -47.91 16.06
C GLN A 577 -10.54 -47.12 15.65
N ASN A 578 -9.57 -47.75 14.99
CA ASN A 578 -8.35 -47.10 14.49
C ASN A 578 -8.51 -46.41 13.12
N LYS A 579 -9.71 -46.40 12.51
CA LYS A 579 -9.95 -45.65 11.27
C LYS A 579 -9.84 -44.14 11.54
N PRO A 580 -8.97 -43.40 10.83
CA PRO A 580 -8.76 -41.99 11.10
C PRO A 580 -9.96 -41.13 10.68
N SER A 581 -10.54 -40.40 11.63
CA SER A 581 -11.57 -39.38 11.36
C SER A 581 -11.07 -38.33 10.37
N LYS A 582 -11.88 -38.04 9.36
CA LYS A 582 -11.66 -36.93 8.42
C LYS A 582 -12.36 -35.64 8.86
N LEU A 583 -13.21 -35.72 9.89
CA LEU A 583 -14.15 -34.66 10.26
C LEU A 583 -13.44 -33.38 10.71
N ASN A 584 -12.36 -33.48 11.49
CA ASN A 584 -11.57 -32.33 11.92
C ASN A 584 -10.94 -31.60 10.72
N THR A 585 -10.32 -32.34 9.79
CA THR A 585 -9.71 -31.77 8.57
C THR A 585 -10.75 -31.10 7.70
N ALA A 586 -11.88 -31.75 7.45
CA ALA A 586 -12.97 -31.18 6.67
C ALA A 586 -13.59 -29.93 7.33
N THR A 587 -13.66 -29.90 8.67
CA THR A 587 -14.14 -28.74 9.44
C THR A 587 -13.17 -27.56 9.33
N GLN A 588 -11.86 -27.80 9.42
CA GLN A 588 -10.85 -26.75 9.19
C GLN A 588 -10.93 -26.20 7.76
N THR A 589 -10.99 -27.08 6.74
CA THR A 589 -11.12 -26.64 5.34
C THR A 589 -12.38 -25.81 5.10
N PHE A 590 -13.53 -26.21 5.67
CA PHE A 590 -14.76 -25.44 5.59
C PHE A 590 -14.65 -24.06 6.26
N ASN A 591 -14.09 -23.99 7.48
CA ASN A 591 -13.90 -22.72 8.17
C ASN A 591 -12.99 -21.76 7.38
N SER A 592 -11.87 -22.26 6.85
CA SER A 592 -10.95 -21.45 6.03
C SER A 592 -11.58 -20.99 4.71
N ALA A 593 -12.39 -21.85 4.04
CA ALA A 593 -13.12 -21.46 2.84
C ALA A 593 -14.18 -20.39 3.13
N LYS A 594 -14.87 -20.51 4.28
CA LYS A 594 -15.84 -19.52 4.75
C LYS A 594 -15.18 -18.17 5.05
N GLU A 595 -14.09 -18.16 5.82
CA GLU A 595 -13.34 -16.93 6.11
C GLU A 595 -12.82 -16.25 4.83
N ALA A 596 -12.34 -17.01 3.85
CA ALA A 596 -11.94 -16.46 2.56
C ALA A 596 -13.11 -15.83 1.79
N ASN A 597 -14.26 -16.50 1.77
CA ASN A 597 -15.49 -15.99 1.13
C ASN A 597 -16.01 -14.71 1.80
N ASP A 598 -16.11 -14.70 3.13
CA ASP A 598 -16.62 -13.56 3.90
C ASP A 598 -15.72 -12.33 3.74
N ASN A 599 -14.39 -12.53 3.71
CA ASN A 599 -13.43 -11.47 3.42
C ASN A 599 -13.56 -10.94 1.99
N ASN A 600 -13.69 -11.82 0.98
CA ASN A 600 -13.89 -11.41 -0.41
C ASN A 600 -15.18 -10.60 -0.58
N GLU A 601 -16.26 -10.97 0.12
CA GLU A 601 -17.53 -10.24 0.10
C GLU A 601 -17.42 -8.85 0.77
N SER A 602 -16.71 -8.76 1.91
CA SER A 602 -16.40 -7.49 2.58
C SER A 602 -15.59 -6.54 1.67
N VAL A 603 -14.54 -7.04 1.03
CA VAL A 603 -13.70 -6.29 0.08
C VAL A 603 -14.49 -5.87 -1.16
N LEU A 604 -15.37 -6.73 -1.68
CA LEU A 604 -16.26 -6.42 -2.79
C LEU A 604 -17.22 -5.25 -2.46
N ASN A 605 -17.88 -5.33 -1.31
CA ASN A 605 -18.83 -4.30 -0.87
C ASN A 605 -18.14 -2.96 -0.57
N SER A 606 -16.96 -2.99 0.07
CA SER A 606 -16.12 -1.80 0.29
C SER A 606 -15.68 -1.15 -1.02
N THR A 607 -15.25 -1.93 -2.01
CA THR A 607 -14.85 -1.42 -3.33
C THR A 607 -16.02 -0.78 -4.08
N LYS A 608 -17.22 -1.39 -4.01
CA LYS A 608 -18.45 -0.82 -4.58
C LYS A 608 -18.83 0.51 -3.90
N ALA A 609 -18.61 0.65 -2.59
CA ALA A 609 -18.85 1.90 -1.87
C ALA A 609 -17.91 3.04 -2.29
N GLU A 610 -16.59 2.79 -2.38
CA GLU A 610 -15.63 3.82 -2.81
C GLU A 610 -15.82 4.21 -4.29
N ILE A 611 -16.21 3.27 -5.16
CA ILE A 611 -16.62 3.57 -6.55
C ILE A 611 -17.81 4.53 -6.59
N ASN A 612 -18.84 4.30 -5.76
CA ASN A 612 -20.01 5.18 -5.69
C ASN A 612 -19.64 6.59 -5.19
N LYS A 613 -18.73 6.68 -4.21
CA LYS A 613 -18.21 7.95 -3.70
C LYS A 613 -17.42 8.74 -4.75
N VAL A 614 -16.48 8.10 -5.44
CA VAL A 614 -15.69 8.74 -6.52
C VAL A 614 -16.60 9.20 -7.67
N ASN A 615 -17.65 8.44 -8.01
CA ASN A 615 -18.65 8.89 -8.99
C ASN A 615 -19.42 10.13 -8.52
N ALA A 616 -19.75 10.25 -7.23
CA ALA A 616 -20.41 11.43 -6.67
C ALA A 616 -19.48 12.66 -6.65
N GLU A 617 -18.20 12.48 -6.32
CA GLU A 617 -17.16 13.50 -6.39
C GLU A 617 -16.97 14.02 -7.83
N ILE A 618 -16.88 13.10 -8.82
CA ILE A 618 -16.86 13.45 -10.25
C ILE A 618 -18.14 14.20 -10.67
N ALA A 619 -19.32 13.79 -10.21
CA ALA A 619 -20.58 14.45 -10.55
C ALA A 619 -20.65 15.89 -10.01
N ASN A 620 -20.21 16.11 -8.76
CA ASN A 620 -20.09 17.45 -8.18
C ASN A 620 -19.13 18.33 -8.99
N ASP A 621 -17.92 17.84 -9.26
CA ASP A 621 -16.87 18.66 -9.86
C ASP A 621 -17.18 19.01 -11.34
N ASN A 622 -17.88 18.13 -12.07
CA ASN A 622 -18.42 18.49 -13.40
C ASN A 622 -19.48 19.60 -13.31
N SER A 623 -20.29 19.62 -12.24
CA SER A 623 -21.26 20.70 -12.00
C SER A 623 -20.57 22.03 -11.70
N GLN A 624 -19.56 22.01 -10.82
CA GLN A 624 -18.75 23.19 -10.50
C GLN A 624 -17.98 23.70 -11.73
N ALA A 625 -17.32 22.84 -12.50
CA ALA A 625 -16.62 23.22 -13.73
C ALA A 625 -17.58 23.84 -14.76
N LYS A 626 -18.82 23.33 -14.88
CA LYS A 626 -19.86 23.90 -15.74
C LYS A 626 -20.31 25.29 -15.26
N GLN A 627 -20.39 25.52 -13.94
CA GLN A 627 -20.69 26.83 -13.38
C GLN A 627 -19.56 27.84 -13.64
N VAL A 628 -18.32 27.49 -13.32
CA VAL A 628 -17.13 28.33 -13.56
C VAL A 628 -16.99 28.69 -15.04
N LYS A 629 -17.27 27.74 -15.94
CA LYS A 629 -17.27 27.99 -17.39
C LYS A 629 -18.33 29.01 -17.83
N ASN A 630 -19.51 28.99 -17.20
CA ASN A 630 -20.54 30.01 -17.45
C ASN A 630 -20.11 31.39 -16.93
N ASP A 631 -19.46 31.45 -15.76
CA ASP A 631 -18.90 32.71 -15.21
C ASP A 631 -17.82 33.28 -16.13
N ILE A 632 -16.93 32.44 -16.70
CA ILE A 632 -15.93 32.83 -17.70
C ILE A 632 -16.59 33.41 -18.96
N ILE A 633 -17.62 32.74 -19.50
CA ILE A 633 -18.37 33.22 -20.67
C ILE A 633 -19.00 34.59 -20.39
N LYS A 634 -19.58 34.78 -19.19
CA LYS A 634 -20.14 36.06 -18.77
C LYS A 634 -19.06 37.15 -18.65
N LEU A 635 -17.96 36.87 -17.95
CA LEU A 635 -16.84 37.81 -17.78
C LEU A 635 -16.20 38.21 -19.12
N LEU A 636 -16.13 37.30 -20.10
CA LEU A 636 -15.71 37.62 -21.47
C LEU A 636 -16.67 38.60 -22.16
N SER A 637 -17.98 38.43 -21.98
CA SER A 637 -19.00 39.36 -22.51
C SER A 637 -18.95 40.73 -21.83
N ASP A 638 -18.82 40.76 -20.51
CA ASP A 638 -18.69 41.99 -19.73
C ASP A 638 -17.38 42.75 -20.06
N LEU A 639 -16.27 42.03 -20.29
CA LEU A 639 -14.99 42.60 -20.72
C LEU A 639 -15.05 43.16 -22.14
N ALA A 640 -15.71 42.47 -23.07
CA ALA A 640 -15.93 42.98 -24.43
C ALA A 640 -16.75 44.28 -24.42
N LYS A 641 -17.81 44.33 -23.60
CA LYS A 641 -18.62 45.54 -23.39
C LYS A 641 -17.80 46.68 -22.79
N ALA A 642 -17.06 46.43 -21.71
CA ALA A 642 -16.25 47.44 -21.04
C ALA A 642 -15.17 48.05 -21.97
N ASN A 643 -14.53 47.22 -22.81
CA ASN A 643 -13.58 47.71 -23.81
C ASN A 643 -14.24 48.55 -24.92
N SER A 644 -15.47 48.20 -25.35
CA SER A 644 -16.23 49.04 -26.30
C SER A 644 -16.58 50.41 -25.69
N GLU A 645 -17.02 50.45 -24.43
CA GLU A 645 -17.31 51.71 -23.73
C GLU A 645 -16.05 52.56 -23.52
N LEU A 646 -14.89 51.94 -23.25
CA LEU A 646 -13.59 52.60 -23.17
C LEU A 646 -13.15 53.19 -24.51
N GLN A 647 -13.34 52.45 -25.62
CA GLN A 647 -13.02 52.93 -26.97
C GLN A 647 -13.90 54.12 -27.37
N GLU A 648 -15.19 54.09 -27.02
CA GLU A 648 -16.11 55.21 -27.24
C GLU A 648 -15.72 56.44 -26.39
N ALA A 649 -15.36 56.25 -25.13
CA ALA A 649 -14.89 57.33 -24.24
C ALA A 649 -13.60 57.99 -24.77
N LYS A 650 -12.61 57.19 -25.19
CA LYS A 650 -11.37 57.71 -25.81
C LYS A 650 -11.63 58.46 -27.12
N SER A 651 -12.55 57.97 -27.95
CA SER A 651 -12.96 58.66 -29.19
C SER A 651 -13.58 60.04 -28.90
N LYS A 652 -14.44 60.15 -27.87
CA LYS A 652 -15.06 61.42 -27.46
C LYS A 652 -14.05 62.41 -26.88
N LEU A 653 -13.03 61.94 -26.15
CA LEU A 653 -11.93 62.75 -25.64
C LEU A 653 -11.08 63.35 -26.78
N ASP A 654 -10.72 62.55 -27.79
CA ASP A 654 -9.93 63.02 -28.92
C ASP A 654 -10.72 64.01 -29.82
N SER A 655 -12.05 63.89 -29.88
CA SER A 655 -12.92 64.91 -30.48
C SER A 655 -12.91 66.24 -29.71
N ALA A 656 -12.93 66.20 -28.37
CA ALA A 656 -12.90 67.41 -27.53
C ALA A 656 -11.58 68.18 -27.69
N LYS A 657 -10.43 67.47 -27.62
CA LYS A 657 -9.10 68.06 -27.83
C LYS A 657 -8.97 68.81 -29.15
N LYS A 658 -9.47 68.22 -30.25
CA LYS A 658 -9.46 68.86 -31.57
C LYS A 658 -10.33 70.12 -31.63
N ASN A 659 -11.42 70.17 -30.88
CA ASN A 659 -12.29 71.35 -30.80
C ASN A 659 -11.64 72.47 -29.98
N GLU A 660 -11.00 72.13 -28.86
CA GLU A 660 -10.22 73.06 -28.04
C GLU A 660 -9.02 73.65 -28.82
N GLU A 661 -8.34 72.83 -29.62
CA GLU A 661 -7.23 73.24 -30.49
C GLU A 661 -7.69 74.15 -31.63
N LYS A 662 -8.83 73.85 -32.27
CA LYS A 662 -9.45 74.70 -33.29
C LYS A 662 -9.79 76.10 -32.73
N LEU A 663 -10.51 76.16 -31.61
CA LEU A 663 -10.96 77.44 -31.03
C LEU A 663 -9.79 78.35 -30.61
N LYS A 664 -8.64 77.78 -30.19
CA LYS A 664 -7.42 78.54 -29.93
C LYS A 664 -6.87 79.19 -31.20
N SER A 665 -6.84 78.47 -32.33
CA SER A 665 -6.35 79.03 -33.60
C SER A 665 -7.24 80.14 -34.17
N GLU A 666 -8.56 80.08 -33.91
CA GLU A 666 -9.51 81.13 -34.30
C GLU A 666 -9.35 82.39 -33.43
N LEU A 667 -9.11 82.23 -32.13
CA LEU A 667 -8.77 83.34 -31.23
C LEU A 667 -7.44 84.02 -31.62
N GLU A 668 -6.40 83.25 -31.91
CA GLU A 668 -5.08 83.78 -32.33
C GLU A 668 -5.21 84.60 -33.63
N SER A 669 -6.04 84.16 -34.58
CA SER A 669 -6.33 84.93 -35.80
C SER A 669 -6.94 86.30 -35.50
N LEU A 670 -7.96 86.37 -34.63
CA LEU A 670 -8.62 87.64 -34.27
C LEU A 670 -7.67 88.64 -33.59
N GLU A 671 -6.76 88.17 -32.74
CA GLU A 671 -5.76 89.04 -32.09
C GLU A 671 -4.74 89.63 -33.08
N THR A 672 -4.41 88.90 -34.17
CA THR A 672 -3.60 89.48 -35.27
C THR A 672 -4.36 90.52 -36.10
N GLU A 673 -5.68 90.34 -36.32
CA GLU A 673 -6.50 91.30 -37.06
C GLU A 673 -6.68 92.61 -36.28
N LEU A 674 -6.92 92.54 -34.97
CA LEU A 674 -6.95 93.71 -34.08
C LEU A 674 -5.65 94.52 -34.17
N THR A 675 -4.51 93.82 -34.22
CA THR A 675 -3.18 94.46 -34.37
C THR A 675 -3.03 95.16 -35.72
N SER A 676 -3.54 94.55 -36.80
CA SER A 676 -3.54 95.13 -38.15
C SER A 676 -4.41 96.40 -38.27
N LEU A 677 -5.59 96.41 -37.63
CA LEU A 677 -6.50 97.55 -37.60
C LEU A 677 -5.89 98.78 -36.90
N ASN A 678 -5.27 98.60 -35.73
CA ASN A 678 -4.63 99.70 -35.00
C ASN A 678 -3.55 100.43 -35.83
N ASN A 679 -2.72 99.67 -36.56
CA ASN A 679 -1.66 100.24 -37.40
C ASN A 679 -2.21 101.06 -38.59
N LYS A 680 -3.40 100.73 -39.11
CA LYS A 680 -4.03 101.51 -40.20
C LYS A 680 -4.62 102.82 -39.71
N ILE A 681 -5.23 102.83 -38.52
CA ILE A 681 -5.79 104.04 -37.89
C ILE A 681 -4.68 105.09 -37.68
N LEU A 682 -3.51 104.65 -37.20
CA LEU A 682 -2.35 105.53 -36.99
C LEU A 682 -1.92 106.24 -38.28
N ASN A 683 -1.60 105.48 -39.34
CA ASN A 683 -1.10 106.04 -40.60
C ASN A 683 -2.08 107.04 -41.26
N SER A 684 -3.38 106.73 -41.27
CA SER A 684 -4.38 107.64 -41.86
C SER A 684 -4.56 108.94 -41.05
N THR A 685 -4.21 108.94 -39.76
CA THR A 685 -4.25 110.13 -38.89
C THR A 685 -3.10 111.09 -39.22
N GLU A 686 -1.87 110.59 -39.29
CA GLU A 686 -0.67 111.39 -39.60
C GLU A 686 -0.75 112.07 -40.98
N GLU A 687 -1.31 111.39 -41.98
CA GLU A 687 -1.46 111.92 -43.34
C GLU A 687 -2.48 113.08 -43.41
N LYS A 688 -3.53 113.07 -42.57
CA LYS A 688 -4.55 114.13 -42.50
C LYS A 688 -3.96 115.44 -41.96
N GLU A 689 -3.18 115.37 -40.88
CA GLU A 689 -2.55 116.55 -40.27
C GLU A 689 -1.57 117.26 -41.23
N ARG A 690 -0.82 116.48 -42.03
CA ARG A 690 0.08 117.04 -43.06
C ARG A 690 -0.67 117.87 -44.09
N LEU A 691 -1.84 117.43 -44.55
CA LEU A 691 -2.62 118.10 -45.59
C LEU A 691 -3.25 119.41 -45.07
N GLU A 692 -3.75 119.42 -43.83
CA GLU A 692 -4.24 120.63 -43.15
C GLU A 692 -3.15 121.70 -43.02
N TYR A 693 -1.93 121.31 -42.65
CA TYR A 693 -0.80 122.23 -42.52
C TYR A 693 -0.44 122.92 -43.85
N ILE A 694 -0.39 122.19 -44.96
CA ILE A 694 -0.04 122.72 -46.28
C ILE A 694 -1.13 123.70 -46.76
N LYS A 695 -2.41 123.32 -46.64
CA LYS A 695 -3.56 124.13 -47.07
C LYS A 695 -3.56 125.51 -46.38
N ASN A 696 -3.40 125.53 -45.06
CA ASN A 696 -3.56 126.75 -44.26
C ASN A 696 -2.41 127.76 -44.44
N ASN A 697 -1.24 127.34 -44.93
CA ASN A 697 -0.05 128.19 -45.05
C ASN A 697 0.32 128.59 -46.49
N HIS A 698 -0.43 128.13 -47.50
CA HIS A 698 -0.11 128.27 -48.93
C HIS A 698 0.20 129.71 -49.38
N ALA A 699 -0.57 130.70 -48.90
CA ALA A 699 -0.37 132.11 -49.24
C ALA A 699 0.91 132.73 -48.65
N LEU A 700 1.46 132.17 -47.56
CA LEU A 700 2.76 132.56 -47.01
C LEU A 700 3.90 131.93 -47.81
N ILE A 701 3.77 130.65 -48.15
CA ILE A 701 4.75 129.89 -48.96
C ILE A 701 4.99 130.59 -50.31
N LEU A 702 3.94 131.04 -50.99
CA LEU A 702 4.04 131.82 -52.24
C LEU A 702 4.79 133.15 -52.07
N LYS A 703 4.58 133.86 -50.95
CA LYS A 703 5.30 135.12 -50.65
C LYS A 703 6.78 134.89 -50.37
N GLU A 704 7.13 133.83 -49.64
CA GLU A 704 8.53 133.48 -49.38
C GLU A 704 9.25 133.03 -50.66
N LEU A 705 8.56 132.30 -51.55
CA LEU A 705 9.10 131.88 -52.85
C LEU A 705 9.44 133.09 -53.74
N GLU A 706 8.56 134.09 -53.83
CA GLU A 706 8.81 135.30 -54.63
C GLU A 706 10.02 136.09 -54.08
N LYS A 707 10.16 136.16 -52.75
CA LYS A 707 11.31 136.80 -52.11
C LYS A 707 12.61 136.03 -52.40
N ALA A 708 12.63 134.71 -52.19
CA ALA A 708 13.81 133.88 -52.41
C ALA A 708 14.32 133.94 -53.87
N ARG A 709 13.42 134.06 -54.85
CA ARG A 709 13.79 134.27 -56.27
C ARG A 709 14.50 135.62 -56.50
N LYS A 710 14.06 136.69 -55.84
CA LYS A 710 14.70 138.03 -55.91
C LYS A 710 16.08 138.03 -55.24
N ASP A 711 16.19 137.39 -54.09
CA ASP A 711 17.46 137.26 -53.37
C ASP A 711 18.50 136.50 -54.24
N LEU A 712 18.10 135.39 -54.88
CA LEU A 712 18.92 134.61 -55.83
C LEU A 712 19.39 135.40 -57.07
N GLU A 713 18.54 136.27 -57.63
CA GLU A 713 18.88 137.09 -58.80
C GLU A 713 20.00 138.11 -58.46
N VAL A 714 19.92 138.72 -57.27
CA VAL A 714 20.93 139.65 -56.75
C VAL A 714 22.25 138.94 -56.45
N SER A 715 22.23 137.81 -55.75
CA SER A 715 23.45 137.07 -55.41
C SER A 715 24.14 136.51 -56.65
N SER A 716 23.39 135.98 -57.62
CA SER A 716 23.90 135.50 -58.91
C SER A 716 24.59 136.60 -59.72
N LYS A 717 24.06 137.83 -59.73
CA LYS A 717 24.68 138.96 -60.42
C LYS A 717 26.00 139.37 -59.76
N ASN A 718 26.00 139.54 -58.44
CA ASN A 718 27.18 139.97 -57.68
C ASN A 718 28.36 138.98 -57.82
N ALA A 719 28.07 137.68 -57.94
CA ALA A 719 29.07 136.65 -58.23
C ALA A 719 29.71 136.82 -59.61
N LYS A 720 28.92 137.16 -60.63
CA LYS A 720 29.41 137.38 -62.00
C LYS A 720 30.28 138.64 -62.09
N ASP A 721 29.81 139.75 -61.55
CA ASP A 721 30.51 141.04 -61.64
C ASP A 721 31.90 140.97 -60.95
N ALA A 722 32.03 140.20 -59.86
CA ALA A 722 33.30 139.93 -59.19
C ALA A 722 34.27 139.06 -60.01
N LEU A 723 33.79 138.04 -60.73
CA LEU A 723 34.61 137.22 -61.63
C LEU A 723 35.11 138.01 -62.86
N GLU A 724 34.30 138.96 -63.35
CA GLU A 724 34.68 139.88 -64.44
C GLU A 724 35.79 140.84 -63.97
N ALA A 725 35.67 141.38 -62.75
CA ALA A 725 36.69 142.22 -62.11
C ALA A 725 38.01 141.45 -61.87
N LEU A 726 37.93 140.21 -61.35
CA LEU A 726 39.12 139.39 -61.05
C LEU A 726 40.00 139.18 -62.29
N LYS A 727 39.41 138.90 -63.45
CA LYS A 727 40.13 138.78 -64.74
C LYS A 727 40.94 140.03 -65.10
N SER A 728 40.43 141.24 -64.78
CA SER A 728 41.13 142.48 -65.09
C SER A 728 42.40 142.64 -64.24
N LEU A 729 42.34 142.31 -62.95
CA LEU A 729 43.47 142.33 -62.02
C LEU A 729 44.49 141.23 -62.33
N GLU A 730 44.02 140.05 -62.75
CA GLU A 730 44.88 138.92 -63.13
C GLU A 730 45.73 139.26 -64.37
N LYS A 731 45.18 140.04 -65.32
CA LYS A 731 45.91 140.59 -66.48
C LYS A 731 46.89 141.70 -66.10
N ASP A 732 46.48 142.66 -65.27
CA ASP A 732 47.34 143.78 -64.81
C ASP A 732 48.56 143.29 -64.00
N ALA A 733 48.36 142.33 -63.10
CA ALA A 733 49.46 141.71 -62.35
C ALA A 733 50.43 140.95 -63.26
N GLN A 734 49.91 140.23 -64.27
CA GLN A 734 50.74 139.52 -65.25
C GLN A 734 51.56 140.49 -66.11
N GLU A 735 50.97 141.59 -66.58
CA GLU A 735 51.69 142.60 -67.37
C GLU A 735 52.78 143.31 -66.56
N LYS A 736 52.52 143.65 -65.30
CA LYS A 736 53.53 144.28 -64.40
C LYS A 736 54.68 143.33 -64.06
N TYR A 737 54.39 142.06 -63.78
CA TYR A 737 55.44 141.06 -63.53
C TYR A 737 56.30 140.79 -64.77
N ASN A 738 55.68 140.75 -65.96
CA ASN A 738 56.42 140.66 -67.22
C ASN A 738 57.27 141.93 -67.48
N LYS A 739 56.79 143.11 -67.10
CA LYS A 739 57.54 144.38 -67.17
C LYS A 739 58.79 144.35 -66.30
N TYR A 740 58.65 143.90 -65.06
CA TYR A 740 59.76 143.67 -64.14
C TYR A 740 60.81 142.73 -64.74
N LEU A 741 60.39 141.56 -65.25
CA LEU A 741 61.30 140.59 -65.88
C LEU A 741 62.01 141.16 -67.13
N GLN A 742 61.35 142.01 -67.91
CA GLN A 742 61.97 142.68 -69.07
C GLN A 742 63.08 143.64 -68.63
N ILE A 743 62.80 144.53 -67.66
CA ILE A 743 63.78 145.50 -67.14
C ILE A 743 64.95 144.77 -66.46
N LYS A 744 64.68 143.69 -65.69
CA LYS A 744 65.75 142.88 -65.09
C LYS A 744 66.66 142.27 -66.17
N ARG A 745 66.11 141.63 -67.21
CA ARG A 745 66.94 141.06 -68.29
C ARG A 745 67.76 142.10 -69.03
N GLN A 746 67.25 143.32 -69.20
CA GLN A 746 68.02 144.39 -69.84
C GLN A 746 69.15 144.90 -68.93
N TYR A 747 68.91 145.06 -67.62
CA TYR A 747 69.96 145.31 -66.64
C TYR A 747 71.03 144.21 -66.61
N ASP A 748 70.62 142.94 -66.65
CA ASP A 748 71.52 141.78 -66.67
C ASP A 748 72.39 141.72 -67.95
N MET A 749 71.94 142.26 -69.09
CA MET A 749 72.71 142.32 -70.34
C MET A 749 73.56 143.59 -70.51
N GLU A 750 73.12 144.74 -69.98
CA GLU A 750 73.81 146.03 -70.11
C GLU A 750 75.12 146.13 -69.28
N ASN A 751 75.49 145.08 -68.54
CA ASN A 751 76.63 145.03 -67.63
C ASN A 751 77.58 143.84 -67.91
N TYR A 752 77.96 143.63 -69.19
CA TYR A 752 78.77 142.49 -69.66
C TYR A 752 80.15 142.92 -70.25
N THR A 753 81.13 142.01 -70.35
CA THR A 753 82.59 142.36 -70.43
C THR A 753 83.35 141.74 -71.63
N TRP A 754 84.23 142.51 -72.32
CA TRP A 754 85.16 142.02 -73.37
C TRP A 754 86.37 142.98 -73.64
N GLY A 755 87.16 142.83 -74.74
CA GLY A 755 88.31 143.73 -75.07
C GLY A 755 88.93 143.60 -76.48
N VAL A 756 89.73 144.60 -76.94
CA VAL A 756 90.37 144.74 -78.28
C VAL A 756 91.55 145.77 -78.32
N THR A 757 92.33 145.87 -79.42
CA THR A 757 93.62 146.61 -79.56
C THR A 757 93.58 147.95 -80.36
N LYS A 758 94.73 148.60 -80.63
CA LYS A 758 94.82 150.03 -81.04
C LYS A 758 95.51 150.40 -82.38
N ASN A 759 96.12 149.47 -83.13
CA ASN A 759 96.57 149.58 -84.55
C ASN A 759 97.63 148.51 -84.89
N PRO A 760 97.26 147.34 -85.41
CA PRO A 760 98.09 146.65 -86.42
C PRO A 760 97.16 146.04 -87.54
N PRO A 761 97.42 144.92 -88.28
CA PRO A 761 96.89 144.76 -89.65
C PRO A 761 95.95 143.53 -89.82
N VAL A 762 95.86 142.99 -91.05
CA VAL A 762 95.06 141.84 -91.53
C VAL A 762 95.05 140.59 -90.61
N VAL A 763 93.85 140.01 -90.37
CA VAL A 763 93.46 138.55 -90.28
C VAL A 763 92.05 138.38 -89.62
N ASP A 764 91.34 137.27 -89.91
CA ASP A 764 89.93 136.90 -89.56
C ASP A 764 89.67 136.57 -88.05
N LEU A 765 88.50 136.16 -87.48
CA LEU A 765 87.20 135.50 -87.83
C LEU A 765 86.10 136.04 -86.82
N PRO A 766 84.90 135.45 -86.46
CA PRO A 766 84.16 134.22 -86.84
C PRO A 766 82.66 134.46 -87.25
N LYS A 767 81.66 133.84 -86.56
CA LYS A 767 80.18 133.88 -86.81
C LYS A 767 79.33 133.50 -85.57
N LEU A 768 78.08 133.98 -85.50
CA LEU A 768 76.84 133.16 -85.31
C LEU A 768 75.56 133.99 -85.57
N SER A 769 74.39 133.35 -85.71
CA SER A 769 73.24 133.85 -86.50
C SER A 769 71.91 134.02 -85.72
N ALA A 770 71.03 134.88 -86.25
CA ALA A 770 69.72 135.20 -85.67
C ALA A 770 68.55 134.36 -86.24
N GLU A 771 68.74 133.64 -87.35
CA GLU A 771 67.68 132.80 -87.97
C GLU A 771 67.40 131.49 -87.22
N ASP A 772 68.21 131.19 -86.19
CA ASP A 772 68.19 129.96 -85.40
C ASP A 772 67.32 130.06 -84.13
N LEU A 773 67.24 131.25 -83.51
CA LEU A 773 66.99 131.35 -82.06
C LEU A 773 65.55 131.05 -81.62
N GLU A 774 64.52 131.42 -82.39
CA GLU A 774 63.11 131.28 -81.98
C GLU A 774 62.19 130.55 -82.96
N LYS A 775 62.77 129.76 -83.88
CA LYS A 775 62.07 128.63 -84.53
C LYS A 775 61.72 127.49 -83.56
N ILE A 776 62.22 127.54 -82.32
CA ILE A 776 62.32 126.39 -81.41
C ILE A 776 61.10 126.22 -80.50
N LEU A 777 60.37 127.29 -80.15
CA LEU A 777 59.21 127.24 -79.24
C LEU A 777 57.86 126.87 -79.92
N THR A 778 57.89 126.32 -81.14
CA THR A 778 56.67 126.12 -81.93
C THR A 778 55.85 124.88 -81.54
N ASN A 779 54.68 125.15 -80.97
CA ASN A 779 53.38 124.56 -81.34
C ASN A 779 53.17 123.02 -81.19
N ASN A 780 52.55 122.63 -80.08
CA ASN A 780 51.85 121.34 -79.86
C ASN A 780 50.88 121.54 -78.66
N THR A 781 49.64 121.06 -78.59
CA THR A 781 48.89 119.97 -79.28
C THR A 781 47.37 120.28 -79.39
N LYS A 782 46.55 119.32 -79.91
CA LYS A 782 45.08 119.25 -79.84
C LYS A 782 44.61 117.82 -79.46
N THR A 783 43.35 117.64 -79.05
CA THR A 783 42.74 116.34 -78.63
C THR A 783 41.36 116.05 -79.30
N PRO A 784 40.89 114.78 -79.38
CA PRO A 784 39.64 114.38 -80.07
C PRO A 784 38.59 113.60 -79.20
N ASP A 785 37.41 113.29 -79.80
CA ASP A 785 36.19 112.71 -79.19
C ASP A 785 36.00 111.16 -79.31
N ALA A 786 34.86 110.61 -78.84
CA ALA A 786 34.51 109.18 -78.78
C ALA A 786 33.10 108.82 -79.36
N ILE A 787 32.89 107.55 -79.80
CA ILE A 787 31.74 107.12 -80.64
C ILE A 787 31.24 105.69 -80.31
N SER A 788 29.91 105.43 -80.29
CA SER A 788 29.29 104.07 -80.40
C SER A 788 27.75 104.04 -80.62
N ASN A 789 27.21 102.89 -81.06
CA ASN A 789 25.79 102.43 -81.07
C ASN A 789 25.78 100.87 -80.92
N VAL A 790 24.70 100.08 -80.78
CA VAL A 790 23.60 99.72 -81.74
C VAL A 790 22.50 98.87 -81.03
N LYS A 791 21.25 98.85 -81.55
CA LYS A 791 20.04 98.17 -81.02
C LYS A 791 19.91 96.65 -81.32
N ARG A 792 19.02 95.93 -80.59
CA ARG A 792 18.31 94.71 -81.03
C ARG A 792 17.03 94.40 -80.22
N GLU A 793 16.07 93.69 -80.81
CA GLU A 793 14.77 93.26 -80.25
C GLU A 793 14.36 91.88 -80.82
N ARG A 794 13.44 91.09 -80.25
CA ARG A 794 13.11 90.83 -78.82
C ARG A 794 12.51 89.40 -78.75
N PHE A 795 12.98 88.54 -77.84
CA PHE A 795 12.43 87.19 -77.57
C PHE A 795 12.31 87.00 -76.05
N ALA A 796 11.27 86.31 -75.57
CA ALA A 796 11.02 86.09 -74.14
C ALA A 796 11.75 84.84 -73.58
N LYS A 797 12.33 84.98 -72.39
CA LYS A 797 13.01 83.94 -71.58
C LYS A 797 12.03 83.41 -70.50
N THR A 798 12.09 82.18 -69.99
CA THR A 798 13.08 81.56 -69.07
C THR A 798 13.42 82.44 -67.84
N SER A 799 13.76 81.95 -66.63
CA SER A 799 14.43 80.69 -66.24
C SER A 799 14.19 80.31 -64.76
N LYS A 800 14.62 79.09 -64.37
CA LYS A 800 14.91 78.68 -62.97
C LYS A 800 16.17 79.40 -62.43
N PHE A 801 16.39 79.47 -61.10
CA PHE A 801 17.68 79.06 -60.46
C PHE A 801 17.60 78.86 -58.92
N LYS A 802 18.77 78.61 -58.26
CA LYS A 802 18.95 78.07 -56.88
C LYS A 802 19.86 78.94 -55.97
N GLY A 803 19.70 78.81 -54.64
CA GLY A 803 20.75 78.96 -53.60
C GLY A 803 20.17 78.68 -52.19
N LYS A 804 20.71 77.90 -51.24
CA LYS A 804 22.07 77.59 -50.69
C LYS A 804 22.51 78.45 -49.47
N ALA A 805 22.40 77.90 -48.25
CA ALA A 805 23.40 77.87 -47.16
C ALA A 805 22.82 77.09 -45.94
N ILE A 806 23.36 75.93 -45.50
CA ILE A 806 24.53 75.67 -44.60
C ILE A 806 24.31 76.03 -43.12
N VAL A 807 24.31 75.00 -42.25
CA VAL A 807 24.92 75.00 -40.89
C VAL A 807 25.22 73.53 -40.48
N LYS A 808 25.54 73.20 -39.21
CA LYS A 808 26.48 72.09 -38.86
C LYS A 808 26.05 71.15 -37.70
N THR A 809 26.08 69.83 -37.93
CA THR A 809 26.47 68.75 -36.96
C THR A 809 25.54 68.52 -35.72
N ILE A 810 25.59 67.42 -34.92
CA ILE A 810 26.68 66.53 -34.42
C ILE A 810 26.26 65.03 -34.30
N ASN A 811 27.23 64.12 -34.36
CA ASN A 811 27.13 62.65 -34.12
C ASN A 811 27.32 62.26 -32.63
N LYS A 812 26.63 61.20 -32.13
CA LYS A 812 27.25 60.11 -31.30
C LYS A 812 26.35 58.89 -30.91
N LYS A 813 26.63 57.75 -31.56
CA LYS A 813 26.82 56.35 -31.07
C LYS A 813 26.16 55.79 -29.77
N LYS A 814 25.62 54.55 -29.92
CA LYS A 814 25.35 53.45 -28.93
C LYS A 814 24.18 53.69 -27.94
N LYS A 815 23.44 52.69 -27.43
CA LYS A 815 23.47 51.19 -27.48
C LYS A 815 22.14 50.65 -28.08
N VAL A 816 22.11 49.57 -28.89
CA VAL A 816 22.01 48.13 -28.48
C VAL A 816 20.79 47.90 -27.56
N LEU A 817 19.59 47.60 -28.09
CA LEU A 817 19.04 46.31 -28.60
C LEU A 817 18.28 45.51 -27.49
N PRO A 818 17.28 44.64 -27.79
CA PRO A 818 16.61 44.38 -29.09
C PRO A 818 15.05 44.31 -29.05
N ASN A 819 14.43 44.44 -30.23
CA ASN A 819 13.35 43.62 -30.84
C ASN A 819 12.06 43.20 -30.08
N THR A 820 10.92 42.87 -30.72
CA THR A 820 10.27 43.15 -32.03
C THR A 820 8.83 42.61 -31.92
N GLY A 821 7.83 43.17 -32.61
CA GLY A 821 6.47 42.58 -32.52
C GLY A 821 5.35 43.14 -33.41
N SER A 822 5.66 43.98 -34.40
CA SER A 822 4.75 44.25 -35.52
C SER A 822 4.50 42.98 -36.34
N THR A 823 3.35 42.70 -36.97
CA THR A 823 2.04 43.38 -37.14
C THR A 823 1.18 42.44 -38.00
N SER A 824 -0.15 42.44 -37.87
CA SER A 824 -1.03 42.39 -39.05
C SER A 824 -2.50 42.71 -38.74
N THR A 825 -3.15 43.36 -39.71
CA THR A 825 -4.61 43.32 -39.93
C THR A 825 -4.96 41.96 -40.58
N SER A 826 -6.20 41.45 -40.67
CA SER A 826 -7.41 42.15 -41.10
C SER A 826 -8.69 41.28 -40.99
N THR A 827 -9.85 41.95 -40.99
CA THR A 827 -11.14 41.55 -41.62
C THR A 827 -11.85 40.22 -41.30
N THR A 828 -13.07 40.39 -40.76
CA THR A 828 -14.33 39.75 -41.21
C THR A 828 -14.63 38.31 -40.77
N GLY A 829 -15.86 38.07 -40.28
CA GLY A 829 -16.38 36.70 -40.12
C GLY A 829 -17.49 36.43 -39.10
N VAL A 830 -18.42 37.35 -38.82
CA VAL A 830 -19.62 36.98 -38.02
C VAL A 830 -20.58 36.18 -38.88
N ALA A 831 -20.78 34.90 -38.55
CA ALA A 831 -21.79 34.04 -39.16
C ALA A 831 -22.50 33.21 -38.07
N VAL A 832 -23.59 33.77 -37.54
CA VAL A 832 -24.63 33.02 -36.82
C VAL A 832 -25.30 32.04 -37.79
N LEU A 833 -25.71 30.84 -37.33
CA LEU A 833 -26.91 30.15 -37.85
C LEU A 833 -27.35 29.00 -36.90
N LEU A 834 -28.68 28.85 -36.86
CA LEU A 834 -29.59 27.78 -36.36
C LEU A 834 -28.97 26.47 -35.83
N ALA A 835 -29.44 25.84 -34.73
CA ALA A 835 -30.81 25.53 -34.29
C ALA A 835 -31.52 24.38 -35.05
N ALA A 836 -32.13 23.48 -34.27
CA ALA A 836 -33.09 22.43 -34.64
C ALA A 836 -32.69 21.35 -35.67
N VAL A 837 -32.44 20.13 -35.17
CA VAL A 837 -32.86 18.89 -35.85
C VAL A 837 -33.58 18.01 -34.82
N ALA A 838 -34.85 17.72 -35.08
CA ALA A 838 -35.56 16.59 -34.50
C ALA A 838 -35.79 15.55 -35.59
N ILE A 839 -35.78 14.23 -35.29
CA ILE A 839 -36.56 13.22 -36.03
C ILE A 839 -36.56 11.82 -35.37
N ALA A 840 -37.75 11.21 -35.41
CA ALA A 840 -38.16 9.80 -35.32
C ALA A 840 -37.25 8.69 -34.71
N ALA A 841 -37.68 8.20 -33.55
CA ALA A 841 -38.25 6.86 -33.34
C ALA A 841 -37.69 5.60 -34.07
N ARG A 842 -37.13 4.67 -33.26
CA ARG A 842 -37.39 3.21 -33.34
C ARG A 842 -37.80 2.76 -31.92
N LYS A 843 -38.98 2.19 -31.62
CA LYS A 843 -39.89 1.20 -32.27
C LYS A 843 -39.49 -0.26 -31.99
N ARG A 844 -40.01 -0.78 -30.86
CA ARG A 844 -40.15 -2.23 -30.51
C ARG A 844 -38.79 -2.92 -30.21
N ARG A 845 -38.74 -4.05 -29.49
CA ARG A 845 -39.80 -4.98 -29.04
C ARG A 845 -39.35 -5.67 -27.74
N THR A 846 -40.15 -5.65 -26.67
CA THR A 846 -39.98 -6.61 -25.58
C THR A 846 -40.43 -8.00 -26.03
N LYS A 847 -39.81 -9.04 -25.46
CA LYS A 847 -40.17 -10.45 -25.69
C LYS A 847 -39.91 -11.23 -24.39
N ARG A 848 -40.65 -12.33 -24.23
CA ARG A 848 -40.16 -13.50 -23.47
C ARG A 848 -39.18 -14.26 -24.35
#